data_AF-A0AAW5K737-F1
#
_entry.id   AF-A0AAW5K737-F1
#
_cell.length_a   1.000
_cell.length_b   1.000
_cell.length_c   1.000
_cell.angle_alpha   90.00
_cell.angle_beta   90.00
_cell.angle_gamma   90.00
#
_symmetry.space_group_name_H-M   'P 1'
#
loop_
_entity.id
_entity.type
_entity.pdbx_description
1 polymer ?
#
loop_
_entity_poly.entity_id
_entity_poly.type
_entity_poly.pdbx_seq_one_letter_code
_entity_poly.pdbx_strand_id
1 'polypeptide(L)'
;MKKRLLEATVIVGCAILLALFSPRTALAGAERDFVRVGWFLNERYQEYDADGNPYGYNYEYLMEIAKYTNWRYKFVNASLNRCLEMLKEGQLDIVGCMTNTDKRQRLYSFPEFDCGSSYITMYVRTDSPLKPYDFASFNGLRVGYRKSARNGNVFLQFARKKGFKCKLVMYDREPELLAAVARGDVDAGIGDSLYPGRSRRIIAVFSPSLLYFVTTKGNEKIVSGLNMAIGTILAKDDFYDKKLAAKYFGDGDFDIIGQLRRLPVALVLDFSAILLVLLAALAWFCINKARALNTIRKLLYHDSLTGMFNKCGFEKRAEEILSHAGTRRYAVVALDIDDFRIYNELNGAAAGNELLKAVGAAASAKLFRDEAGARYAADNFVFLMRAENEKELTERILGLNRHFRETANAGTIAVSNGVYIITDSKVSIQSMYDRAVFALKITDKNRVDSVMFYDDSLYADQSEDAALLMESDDAFKNGEFMTYYQPKYGTSDECLVGAEALVRWKKSDGTLVSPARFIELFEKNGLITKLDFYIFDEVCRTLSAQIERGIKVVPVSVNFSRAHLFDPLFPDKALAIREKYDVPSGLLEIELTESAFTLEAGTLTDAVSKLHEYGFRVAIDDFGSGDSSLGTLKDIKADTLKMDMRFMEGFEKGGRVGTIVTSVLRMARWLALPVVVEGVETKEQADFIKSVGGDAIQGYYYSKPLPSCEWEALLLSPARAKRGSGDSVAFSTEEIDILMGGNRLVNLLLSSLCSGFGLYEYVDGKLGMLRASDGYHRIMGGGKERSYSNDVIQKVHEEDRSMYIQCIEEAISTGRPVNVEFRRYNDDGRLMHIEGVILGINKDTRAPIVCMTFQEITDADRSQRRTIHYKE
;
A
#
# COMPACT_ATOMS: atom_id res chain seq x y z
N MET A 1 -89.39 -5.19 -2.71
CA MET A 1 -89.35 -4.09 -1.70
C MET A 1 -88.17 -3.13 -1.90
N LYS A 2 -87.80 -2.81 -3.16
CA LYS A 2 -86.60 -2.01 -3.50
C LYS A 2 -86.90 -0.58 -3.99
N LYS A 3 -88.10 -0.04 -3.72
CA LYS A 3 -88.51 1.30 -4.20
C LYS A 3 -88.86 2.32 -3.10
N ARG A 4 -88.83 1.93 -1.82
CA ARG A 4 -89.14 2.83 -0.69
C ARG A 4 -87.93 3.24 0.17
N LEU A 5 -86.72 2.78 -0.17
CA LEU A 5 -85.49 3.15 0.55
C LEU A 5 -84.61 4.16 -0.22
N LEU A 6 -84.94 4.49 -1.48
CA LEU A 6 -84.20 5.46 -2.29
C LEU A 6 -84.86 6.86 -2.29
N GLU A 7 -86.16 6.95 -2.01
CA GLU A 7 -86.89 8.23 -1.94
C GLU A 7 -86.75 8.93 -0.58
N ALA A 8 -86.40 8.20 0.49
CA ALA A 8 -86.17 8.79 1.81
C ALA A 8 -84.80 9.51 1.92
N THR A 9 -83.80 9.13 1.12
CA THR A 9 -82.45 9.72 1.16
C THR A 9 -82.33 10.98 0.31
N VAL A 10 -83.22 11.19 -0.67
CA VAL A 10 -83.22 12.37 -1.54
C VAL A 10 -84.09 13.51 -0.97
N ILE A 11 -85.09 13.19 -0.14
CA ILE A 11 -85.99 14.21 0.45
C ILE A 11 -85.40 14.83 1.74
N VAL A 12 -84.58 14.10 2.51
CA VAL A 12 -83.82 14.66 3.65
C VAL A 12 -82.65 15.54 3.18
N GLY A 13 -82.12 15.30 1.98
CA GLY A 13 -81.08 16.13 1.36
C GLY A 13 -81.55 17.50 0.87
N CYS A 14 -82.82 17.65 0.50
CA CYS A 14 -83.36 18.91 -0.04
C CYS A 14 -84.10 19.78 1.00
N ALA A 15 -84.44 19.24 2.18
CA ALA A 15 -85.09 20.00 3.26
C ALA A 15 -84.09 20.73 4.20
N ILE A 16 -82.80 20.39 4.18
CA ILE A 16 -81.74 21.09 4.92
C ILE A 16 -81.22 22.33 4.16
N LEU A 17 -81.50 22.44 2.84
CA LEU A 17 -81.03 23.55 2.00
C LEU A 17 -82.05 24.69 1.81
N LEU A 18 -83.27 24.57 2.37
CA LEU A 18 -84.32 25.59 2.20
C LEU A 18 -84.91 26.13 3.52
N ALA A 19 -84.33 25.78 4.67
CA ALA A 19 -84.73 26.26 5.99
C ALA A 19 -83.84 27.37 6.59
N LEU A 20 -83.01 28.06 5.79
CA LEU A 20 -82.15 29.15 6.26
C LEU A 20 -82.40 30.53 5.61
N PHE A 21 -83.51 30.71 4.89
CA PHE A 21 -83.90 32.02 4.35
C PHE A 21 -85.38 32.35 4.57
N SER A 22 -85.71 33.00 5.69
CA SER A 22 -86.44 34.30 5.75
C SER A 22 -86.80 34.70 7.21
N PRO A 23 -86.97 36.00 7.50
CA PRO A 23 -86.42 36.64 8.71
C PRO A 23 -87.48 37.05 9.76
N ARG A 24 -87.06 37.29 11.01
CA ARG A 24 -87.65 38.33 11.89
C ARG A 24 -86.73 38.73 13.08
N THR A 25 -86.13 39.91 12.89
CA THR A 25 -85.86 41.03 13.81
C THR A 25 -86.14 40.89 15.32
N ALA A 26 -85.11 41.21 16.13
CA ALA A 26 -85.20 41.98 17.39
C ALA A 26 -83.82 42.60 17.68
N LEU A 27 -83.54 43.84 17.23
CA LEU A 27 -83.64 45.12 17.96
C LEU A 27 -82.51 45.42 18.97
N ALA A 28 -81.78 46.50 18.61
CA ALA A 28 -81.11 47.48 19.47
C ALA A 28 -79.73 47.18 20.09
N GLY A 29 -78.71 47.31 19.23
CA GLY A 29 -77.48 48.02 19.55
C GLY A 29 -76.93 48.57 18.23
N ALA A 30 -77.03 49.89 18.01
CA ALA A 30 -76.72 50.52 16.73
C ALA A 30 -75.28 50.20 16.28
N GLU A 31 -75.12 49.23 15.37
CA GLU A 31 -73.85 48.97 14.71
C GLU A 31 -73.57 50.14 13.77
N ARG A 32 -72.49 50.88 14.05
CA ARG A 32 -72.08 52.04 13.26
C ARG A 32 -71.81 51.58 11.82
N ASP A 33 -72.63 52.01 10.88
CA ASP A 33 -72.51 51.68 9.44
C ASP A 33 -71.15 52.07 8.82
N PHE A 34 -70.39 52.93 9.50
CA PHE A 34 -69.06 53.38 9.05
C PHE A 34 -68.08 53.56 10.22
N VAL A 35 -66.82 53.22 9.97
CA VAL A 35 -65.67 53.59 10.81
C VAL A 35 -65.23 55.00 10.42
N ARG A 36 -65.30 55.95 11.36
CA ARG A 36 -64.95 57.36 11.14
C ARG A 36 -63.44 57.54 11.24
N VAL A 37 -62.81 57.92 10.14
CA VAL A 37 -61.36 58.06 10.04
C VAL A 37 -61.00 59.55 10.02
N GLY A 38 -60.14 59.98 10.93
CA GLY A 38 -59.59 61.35 10.89
C GLY A 38 -58.67 61.53 9.70
N TRP A 39 -58.95 62.55 8.89
CA TRP A 39 -58.23 62.86 7.65
C TRP A 39 -57.63 64.27 7.73
N PHE A 40 -56.31 64.37 7.63
CA PHE A 40 -55.55 65.63 7.66
C PHE A 40 -54.55 65.65 6.49
N LEU A 41 -54.41 66.73 5.74
CA LEU A 41 -53.58 66.69 4.52
C LEU A 41 -52.11 66.40 4.82
N ASN A 42 -51.53 65.41 4.11
CA ASN A 42 -50.12 65.05 4.16
C ASN A 42 -49.68 64.48 2.80
N GLU A 43 -48.68 65.12 2.17
CA GLU A 43 -48.27 64.85 0.78
C GLU A 43 -48.04 63.36 0.52
N ARG A 44 -48.72 62.79 -0.49
CA ARG A 44 -48.68 61.37 -0.91
C ARG A 44 -49.14 60.34 0.13
N TYR A 45 -49.25 60.72 1.41
CA TYR A 45 -49.74 59.85 2.47
C TYR A 45 -51.26 59.86 2.55
N GLN A 46 -51.87 61.04 2.64
CA GLN A 46 -53.32 61.19 2.66
C GLN A 46 -53.72 62.56 2.08
N GLU A 47 -54.23 62.53 0.86
CA GLU A 47 -54.59 63.67 0.03
C GLU A 47 -55.92 63.42 -0.68
N TYR A 48 -56.28 64.32 -1.59
CA TYR A 48 -57.35 64.14 -2.54
C TYR A 48 -56.76 64.13 -3.94
N ASP A 49 -57.25 63.23 -4.80
CA ASP A 49 -56.90 63.26 -6.23
C ASP A 49 -57.55 64.45 -6.94
N ALA A 50 -57.28 64.59 -8.25
CA ALA A 50 -57.80 65.68 -9.06
C ALA A 50 -59.34 65.73 -9.11
N ASP A 51 -60.00 64.60 -8.87
CA ASP A 51 -61.46 64.45 -8.86
C ASP A 51 -62.06 64.61 -7.45
N GLY A 52 -61.23 64.89 -6.44
CA GLY A 52 -61.65 65.11 -5.06
C GLY A 52 -61.89 63.83 -4.24
N ASN A 53 -61.43 62.67 -4.72
CA ASN A 53 -61.54 61.40 -3.97
C ASN A 53 -60.33 61.20 -3.05
N PRO A 54 -60.52 60.58 -1.86
CA PRO A 54 -59.40 60.26 -0.97
C PRO A 54 -58.34 59.41 -1.68
N TYR A 55 -57.10 59.83 -1.62
CA TYR A 55 -55.97 59.22 -2.33
C TYR A 55 -54.72 59.23 -1.45
N GLY A 56 -53.82 58.26 -1.67
CA GLY A 56 -52.53 58.19 -0.99
C GLY A 56 -52.30 56.87 -0.26
N TYR A 57 -51.09 56.71 0.29
CA TYR A 57 -50.66 55.52 1.04
C TYR A 57 -51.69 55.09 2.09
N ASN A 58 -52.18 56.02 2.91
CA ASN A 58 -53.12 55.73 3.99
C ASN A 58 -54.48 55.24 3.45
N TYR A 59 -54.93 55.79 2.32
CA TYR A 59 -56.19 55.39 1.71
C TYR A 59 -56.11 53.93 1.23
N GLU A 60 -55.08 53.59 0.45
CA GLU A 60 -54.92 52.23 -0.08
C GLU A 60 -54.70 51.20 1.04
N TYR A 61 -53.95 51.57 2.09
CA TYR A 61 -53.78 50.70 3.24
C TYR A 61 -55.11 50.44 3.96
N LEU A 62 -55.94 51.47 4.16
CA LEU A 62 -57.27 51.32 4.75
C LEU A 62 -58.18 50.46 3.86
N MET A 63 -58.13 50.61 2.53
CA MET A 63 -58.90 49.77 1.60
C MET A 63 -58.46 48.31 1.68
N GLU A 64 -57.16 48.04 1.85
CA GLU A 64 -56.67 46.68 2.05
C GLU A 64 -57.16 46.11 3.39
N ILE A 65 -57.12 46.89 4.47
CA ILE A 65 -57.68 46.50 5.77
C ILE A 65 -59.18 46.15 5.64
N ALA A 66 -59.95 46.93 4.87
CA ALA A 66 -61.38 46.68 4.67
C ALA A 66 -61.68 45.31 4.04
N LYS A 67 -60.76 44.74 3.24
CA LYS A 67 -60.94 43.39 2.67
C LYS A 67 -60.98 42.30 3.76
N TYR A 68 -60.37 42.55 4.91
CA TYR A 68 -60.27 41.59 6.01
C TYR A 68 -61.21 41.92 7.18
N THR A 69 -61.57 43.20 7.37
CA THR A 69 -62.46 43.63 8.45
C THR A 69 -63.91 43.84 8.00
N ASN A 70 -64.15 43.92 6.69
CA ASN A 70 -65.43 44.33 6.09
C ASN A 70 -65.89 45.73 6.54
N TRP A 71 -64.97 46.59 6.97
CA TRP A 71 -65.28 47.97 7.39
C TRP A 71 -65.51 48.89 6.20
N ARG A 72 -66.50 49.78 6.33
CA ARG A 72 -66.69 50.92 5.43
C ARG A 72 -66.20 52.18 6.15
N TYR A 73 -65.45 53.04 5.46
CA TYR A 73 -64.86 54.21 6.08
C TYR A 73 -65.58 55.51 5.73
N LYS A 74 -65.67 56.41 6.72
CA LYS A 74 -66.09 57.80 6.54
C LYS A 74 -64.96 58.74 6.96
N PHE A 75 -64.38 59.45 6.01
CA PHE A 75 -63.26 60.36 6.26
C PHE A 75 -63.76 61.71 6.80
N VAL A 76 -63.15 62.20 7.88
CA VAL A 76 -63.50 63.45 8.57
C VAL A 76 -62.31 64.40 8.54
N ASN A 77 -62.44 65.47 7.78
CA ASN A 77 -61.38 66.45 7.56
C ASN A 77 -61.18 67.39 8.76
N ALA A 78 -59.99 67.37 9.34
CA ALA A 78 -59.57 68.34 10.35
C ALA A 78 -58.03 68.44 10.43
N SER A 79 -57.50 69.39 11.22
CA SER A 79 -56.07 69.41 11.53
C SER A 79 -55.70 68.20 12.40
N LEU A 80 -54.44 67.75 12.35
CA LEU A 80 -53.99 66.59 13.14
C LEU A 80 -54.32 66.73 14.64
N ASN A 81 -54.07 67.89 15.25
CA ASN A 81 -54.39 68.12 16.66
C ASN A 81 -55.90 67.99 16.92
N ARG A 82 -56.73 68.51 16.01
CA ARG A 82 -58.18 68.40 16.12
C ARG A 82 -58.67 66.98 15.90
N CYS A 83 -58.09 66.21 14.97
CA CYS A 83 -58.37 64.78 14.82
C CYS A 83 -58.07 64.01 16.11
N LEU A 84 -56.94 64.29 16.77
CA LEU A 84 -56.59 63.64 18.04
C LEU A 84 -57.53 64.00 19.19
N GLU A 85 -58.01 65.25 19.25
CA GLU A 85 -59.06 65.65 20.20
C GLU A 85 -60.38 64.93 19.92
N MET A 86 -60.84 64.94 18.67
CA MET A 86 -62.07 64.27 18.24
C MET A 86 -62.01 62.75 18.46
N LEU A 87 -60.84 62.13 18.32
CA LEU A 87 -60.62 60.72 18.65
C LEU A 87 -60.76 60.46 20.16
N LYS A 88 -60.27 61.39 21.00
CA LYS A 88 -60.41 61.31 22.46
C LYS A 88 -61.86 61.52 22.91
N GLU A 89 -62.58 62.41 22.24
CA GLU A 89 -64.01 62.69 22.45
C GLU A 89 -64.93 61.60 21.89
N GLY A 90 -64.39 60.56 21.22
CA GLY A 90 -65.16 59.46 20.63
C GLY A 90 -65.92 59.84 19.34
N GLN A 91 -65.61 61.00 18.75
CA GLN A 91 -66.17 61.47 17.48
C GLN A 91 -65.49 60.85 16.26
N LEU A 92 -64.28 60.32 16.42
CA LEU A 92 -63.58 59.49 15.45
C LEU A 92 -63.34 58.10 16.01
N ASP A 93 -63.17 57.13 15.13
CA ASP A 93 -62.90 55.74 15.48
C ASP A 93 -61.42 55.38 15.22
N ILE A 94 -60.81 55.93 14.17
CA ILE A 94 -59.40 55.69 13.80
C ILE A 94 -58.73 57.00 13.36
N VAL A 95 -57.45 57.19 13.73
CA VAL A 95 -56.55 58.19 13.11
C VAL A 95 -55.25 57.48 12.69
N GLY A 96 -54.79 57.71 11.46
CA GLY A 96 -53.52 57.13 10.95
C GLY A 96 -52.28 57.96 11.30
N CYS A 97 -51.11 57.49 10.86
CA CYS A 97 -49.81 58.19 10.95
C CYS A 97 -49.28 58.46 12.37
N MET A 98 -49.67 57.70 13.38
CA MET A 98 -49.28 58.01 14.77
C MET A 98 -48.09 57.22 15.25
N THR A 99 -47.08 57.92 15.74
CA THR A 99 -45.97 57.29 16.47
C THR A 99 -46.38 56.96 17.90
N ASN A 100 -46.00 55.76 18.32
CA ASN A 100 -46.27 55.26 19.66
C ASN A 100 -45.28 55.91 20.66
N THR A 101 -45.81 56.69 21.61
CA THR A 101 -45.03 57.38 22.65
C THR A 101 -45.73 57.22 23.99
N ASP A 102 -44.98 57.22 25.09
CA ASP A 102 -45.53 57.04 26.46
C ASP A 102 -46.68 58.00 26.77
N LYS A 103 -46.58 59.25 26.29
CA LYS A 103 -47.65 60.26 26.47
C LYS A 103 -48.92 59.88 25.70
N ARG A 104 -48.80 59.29 24.51
CA ARG A 104 -49.94 58.87 23.68
C ARG A 104 -50.53 57.54 24.12
N GLN A 105 -49.74 56.57 24.59
CA GLN A 105 -50.26 55.32 25.16
C GLN A 105 -51.15 55.56 26.38
N ARG A 106 -50.88 56.62 27.16
CA ARG A 106 -51.75 57.00 28.28
C ARG A 106 -53.13 57.48 27.83
N LEU A 107 -53.26 57.99 26.60
CA LEU A 107 -54.46 58.66 26.08
C LEU A 107 -55.22 57.84 25.03
N TYR A 108 -54.55 56.92 24.33
CA TYR A 108 -55.09 56.19 23.19
C TYR A 108 -54.63 54.73 23.17
N SER A 109 -55.35 53.89 22.42
CA SER A 109 -54.98 52.48 22.19
C SER A 109 -54.27 52.32 20.83
N PHE A 110 -53.18 51.55 20.85
CA PHE A 110 -52.38 51.23 19.68
C PHE A 110 -52.51 49.72 19.37
N PRO A 111 -52.65 49.33 18.09
CA PRO A 111 -52.54 47.95 17.65
C PRO A 111 -51.11 47.44 17.80
N GLU A 112 -50.97 46.12 17.77
CA GLU A 112 -49.70 45.39 17.87
C GLU A 112 -48.83 45.61 16.63
N PHE A 113 -49.44 45.54 15.44
CA PHE A 113 -48.75 45.75 14.18
C PHE A 113 -48.75 47.23 13.77
N ASP A 114 -47.59 47.72 13.33
CA ASP A 114 -47.47 49.02 12.69
C ASP A 114 -47.98 48.96 11.23
N CYS A 115 -48.25 50.12 10.65
CA CYS A 115 -48.67 50.28 9.26
C CYS A 115 -47.64 51.03 8.43
N GLY A 116 -46.36 50.95 8.82
CA GLY A 116 -45.24 51.52 8.10
C GLY A 116 -44.30 52.34 8.99
N SER A 117 -43.26 52.86 8.38
CA SER A 117 -42.23 53.65 9.06
C SER A 117 -42.21 55.09 8.56
N SER A 118 -42.01 56.03 9.49
CA SER A 118 -41.60 57.40 9.19
C SER A 118 -40.11 57.55 9.49
N TYR A 119 -39.43 58.43 8.75
CA TYR A 119 -38.02 58.68 8.95
C TYR A 119 -37.76 60.16 9.19
N ILE A 120 -36.69 60.45 9.92
CA ILE A 120 -36.14 61.80 9.94
C ILE A 120 -35.24 61.92 8.72
N THR A 121 -35.46 62.96 7.92
CA THR A 121 -34.72 63.17 6.68
C THR A 121 -33.97 64.48 6.72
N MET A 122 -32.78 64.46 6.13
CA MET A 122 -31.99 65.64 5.83
C MET A 122 -32.17 65.94 4.35
N TYR A 123 -32.74 67.10 4.04
CA TYR A 123 -33.05 67.53 2.68
C TYR A 123 -32.34 68.82 2.33
N VAL A 124 -32.08 69.00 1.05
CA VAL A 124 -31.43 70.16 0.46
C VAL A 124 -32.24 70.68 -0.73
N ARG A 125 -31.85 71.86 -1.22
CA ARG A 125 -32.36 72.40 -2.49
C ARG A 125 -32.05 71.44 -3.65
N THR A 126 -32.94 71.37 -4.63
CA THR A 126 -32.86 70.40 -5.73
C THR A 126 -31.56 70.50 -6.54
N ASP A 127 -31.04 71.71 -6.72
CA ASP A 127 -29.79 72.06 -7.41
C ASP A 127 -28.52 71.96 -6.53
N SER A 128 -28.64 71.59 -5.25
CA SER A 128 -27.49 71.47 -4.35
C SER A 128 -26.49 70.43 -4.88
N PRO A 129 -25.17 70.64 -4.78
CA PRO A 129 -24.15 69.66 -5.19
C PRO A 129 -23.96 68.52 -4.18
N LEU A 130 -24.56 68.60 -2.98
CA LEU A 130 -24.33 67.63 -1.89
C LEU A 130 -24.83 66.23 -2.26
N LYS A 131 -23.95 65.22 -2.21
CA LYS A 131 -24.34 63.85 -2.59
C LYS A 131 -25.07 63.13 -1.45
N PRO A 132 -26.04 62.24 -1.77
CA PRO A 132 -26.66 61.41 -0.75
C PRO A 132 -25.63 60.55 -0.02
N TYR A 133 -25.73 60.52 1.31
CA TYR A 133 -24.88 59.75 2.24
C TYR A 133 -23.36 60.05 2.18
N ASP A 134 -22.94 61.14 1.53
CA ASP A 134 -21.55 61.61 1.55
C ASP A 134 -21.28 62.40 2.85
N PHE A 135 -21.15 61.66 3.95
CA PHE A 135 -21.00 62.25 5.29
C PHE A 135 -19.76 63.15 5.44
N ALA A 136 -18.71 62.94 4.64
CA ALA A 136 -17.54 63.81 4.63
C ALA A 136 -17.91 65.22 4.17
N SER A 137 -18.75 65.32 3.14
CA SER A 137 -19.26 66.59 2.60
C SER A 137 -20.22 67.33 3.56
N PHE A 138 -20.69 66.66 4.62
CA PHE A 138 -21.64 67.25 5.57
C PHE A 138 -20.98 68.06 6.68
N ASN A 139 -19.65 68.00 6.79
CA ASN A 139 -18.92 68.75 7.80
C ASN A 139 -19.03 70.27 7.57
N GLY A 140 -19.41 71.00 8.61
CA GLY A 140 -19.52 72.46 8.60
C GLY A 140 -20.85 73.03 8.09
N LEU A 141 -21.75 72.20 7.55
CA LEU A 141 -23.04 72.64 7.03
C LEU A 141 -23.90 73.33 8.11
N ARG A 142 -24.63 74.38 7.72
CA ARG A 142 -25.70 74.99 8.50
C ARG A 142 -26.98 74.18 8.28
N VAL A 143 -27.44 73.48 9.30
CA VAL A 143 -28.57 72.57 9.23
C VAL A 143 -29.72 73.10 10.06
N GLY A 144 -30.83 73.44 9.39
CA GLY A 144 -32.03 73.95 10.03
C GLY A 144 -32.90 72.85 10.64
N TYR A 145 -33.47 73.08 11.82
CA TYR A 145 -34.43 72.16 12.47
C TYR A 145 -35.54 72.90 13.24
N ARG A 146 -36.68 72.22 13.48
CA ARG A 146 -37.84 72.81 14.18
C ARG A 146 -37.76 72.64 15.71
N LYS A 147 -38.03 73.71 16.47
CA LYS A 147 -37.95 73.80 17.94
C LYS A 147 -38.79 72.77 18.70
N SER A 148 -39.91 72.33 18.13
CA SER A 148 -40.84 71.38 18.76
C SER A 148 -40.63 69.91 18.39
N ALA A 149 -39.66 69.62 17.52
CA ALA A 149 -39.46 68.26 17.03
C ALA A 149 -38.37 67.54 17.82
N ARG A 150 -38.58 66.23 18.06
CA ARG A 150 -37.60 65.25 18.56
C ARG A 150 -36.28 65.25 17.76
N ASN A 151 -36.29 65.90 16.60
CA ASN A 151 -35.37 65.75 15.49
C ASN A 151 -34.02 66.39 15.72
N GLY A 152 -33.93 67.50 16.47
CA GLY A 152 -32.64 68.16 16.73
C GLY A 152 -31.67 67.26 17.51
N ASN A 153 -32.14 66.66 18.61
CA ASN A 153 -31.31 65.79 19.45
C ASN A 153 -30.99 64.45 18.76
N VAL A 154 -31.97 63.87 18.07
CA VAL A 154 -31.77 62.63 17.32
C VAL A 154 -30.80 62.82 16.15
N PHE A 155 -30.87 63.96 15.46
CA PHE A 155 -29.89 64.31 14.42
C PHE A 155 -28.48 64.47 14.98
N LEU A 156 -28.31 65.13 16.14
CA LEU A 156 -26.98 65.24 16.77
C LEU A 156 -26.40 63.87 17.12
N GLN A 157 -27.22 62.94 17.58
CA GLN A 157 -26.79 61.55 17.81
C GLN A 157 -26.42 60.85 16.51
N PHE A 158 -27.20 61.06 15.45
CA PHE A 158 -26.91 60.53 14.11
C PHE A 158 -25.58 61.07 13.56
N ALA A 159 -25.38 62.39 13.64
CA ALA A 159 -24.17 63.07 13.18
C ALA A 159 -22.92 62.57 13.94
N ARG A 160 -23.01 62.41 15.27
CA ARG A 160 -21.96 61.78 16.08
C ARG A 160 -21.66 60.35 15.65
N LYS A 161 -22.70 59.52 15.45
CA LYS A 161 -22.56 58.12 15.03
C LYS A 161 -21.95 57.98 13.63
N LYS A 162 -22.21 58.93 12.73
CA LYS A 162 -21.70 58.95 11.36
C LYS A 162 -20.42 59.77 11.17
N GLY A 163 -19.88 60.37 12.25
CA GLY A 163 -18.58 61.02 12.23
C GLY A 163 -18.54 62.39 11.55
N PHE A 164 -19.65 63.13 11.49
CA PHE A 164 -19.68 64.48 10.92
C PHE A 164 -20.22 65.53 11.92
N LYS A 165 -19.82 66.79 11.74
CA LYS A 165 -20.24 67.92 12.59
C LYS A 165 -20.89 69.02 11.75
N CYS A 166 -22.08 69.46 12.15
CA CYS A 166 -22.82 70.55 11.51
C CYS A 166 -23.14 71.67 12.51
N LYS A 167 -23.43 72.87 12.00
CA LYS A 167 -23.96 74.00 12.78
C LYS A 167 -25.48 73.97 12.73
N LEU A 168 -26.14 73.79 13.88
CA LEU A 168 -27.60 73.75 13.94
C LEU A 168 -28.22 75.14 14.02
N VAL A 169 -29.30 75.37 13.25
CA VAL A 169 -30.10 76.60 13.28
C VAL A 169 -31.55 76.24 13.58
N MET A 170 -32.12 76.85 14.62
CA MET A 170 -33.46 76.53 15.11
C MET A 170 -34.52 77.44 14.46
N TYR A 171 -35.67 76.86 14.08
CA TYR A 171 -36.85 77.56 13.56
C TYR A 171 -38.10 77.17 14.36
N ASP A 172 -39.04 78.10 14.54
CA ASP A 172 -40.26 77.86 15.29
C ASP A 172 -41.33 77.12 14.46
N ARG A 173 -41.44 77.46 13.16
CA ARG A 173 -42.44 76.85 12.26
C ARG A 173 -41.80 76.18 11.04
N GLU A 174 -42.46 75.13 10.56
CA GLU A 174 -41.98 74.37 9.39
C GLU A 174 -41.94 75.17 8.08
N PRO A 175 -42.94 76.03 7.75
CA PRO A 175 -42.85 76.89 6.58
C PRO A 175 -41.63 77.84 6.60
N GLU A 176 -41.20 78.28 7.77
CA GLU A 176 -40.04 79.17 7.92
C GLU A 176 -38.73 78.43 7.63
N LEU A 177 -38.59 77.20 8.15
CA LEU A 177 -37.46 76.33 7.85
C LEU A 177 -37.39 76.00 6.35
N LEU A 178 -38.52 75.69 5.73
CA LEU A 178 -38.58 75.40 4.30
C LEU A 178 -38.17 76.59 3.45
N ALA A 179 -38.65 77.79 3.79
CA ALA A 179 -38.26 79.01 3.10
C ALA A 179 -36.77 79.33 3.30
N ALA A 180 -36.22 79.06 4.48
CA ALA A 180 -34.79 79.26 4.77
C ALA A 180 -33.88 78.33 3.94
N VAL A 181 -34.27 77.06 3.76
CA VAL A 181 -33.53 76.12 2.88
C VAL A 181 -33.63 76.57 1.41
N ALA A 182 -34.81 77.03 0.97
CA ALA A 182 -35.01 77.50 -0.40
C ALA A 182 -34.16 78.74 -0.74
N ARG A 183 -34.05 79.69 0.21
CA ARG A 183 -33.22 80.90 0.07
C ARG A 183 -31.71 80.64 0.24
N GLY A 184 -31.32 79.50 0.81
CA GLY A 184 -29.91 79.21 1.14
C GLY A 184 -29.43 79.82 2.46
N ASP A 185 -30.35 80.26 3.32
CA ASP A 185 -30.05 80.73 4.68
C ASP A 185 -29.48 79.59 5.55
N VAL A 186 -29.89 78.36 5.25
CA VAL A 186 -29.30 77.11 5.75
C VAL A 186 -29.02 76.19 4.57
N ASP A 187 -27.97 75.38 4.70
CA ASP A 187 -27.47 74.51 3.62
C ASP A 187 -28.30 73.22 3.50
N ALA A 188 -28.96 72.81 4.59
CA ALA A 188 -29.89 71.69 4.64
C ALA A 188 -30.97 71.90 5.70
N GLY A 189 -32.11 71.21 5.56
CA GLY A 189 -33.17 71.17 6.56
C GLY A 189 -33.39 69.75 7.08
N ILE A 190 -33.82 69.64 8.34
CA ILE A 190 -34.26 68.38 8.96
C ILE A 190 -35.78 68.38 9.07
N GLY A 191 -36.42 67.35 8.53
CA GLY A 191 -37.87 67.18 8.59
C GLY A 191 -38.25 65.75 8.95
N ASP A 192 -39.47 65.60 9.48
CA ASP A 192 -40.12 64.29 9.52
C ASP A 192 -40.70 64.06 8.13
N SER A 193 -40.28 62.99 7.48
CA SER A 193 -40.79 62.62 6.16
C SER A 193 -41.20 61.18 6.24
N LEU A 194 -42.41 60.91 5.76
CA LEU A 194 -42.84 59.55 5.57
C LEU A 194 -41.91 58.92 4.52
N TYR A 195 -41.66 59.62 3.40
CA TYR A 195 -40.67 59.33 2.36
C TYR A 195 -40.56 60.56 1.39
N PRO A 196 -39.55 60.68 0.49
CA PRO A 196 -39.29 61.90 -0.29
C PRO A 196 -40.45 62.43 -1.16
N GLY A 197 -40.73 63.74 -1.03
CA GLY A 197 -41.66 64.50 -1.88
C GLY A 197 -40.97 65.21 -3.04
N ARG A 198 -41.73 65.65 -4.05
CA ARG A 198 -41.23 66.16 -5.35
C ARG A 198 -40.40 67.45 -5.30
N SER A 199 -40.48 68.21 -4.21
CA SER A 199 -39.92 69.57 -4.11
C SER A 199 -38.58 69.63 -3.37
N ARG A 200 -38.04 68.50 -2.91
CA ARG A 200 -36.89 68.45 -1.99
C ARG A 200 -36.00 67.28 -2.35
N ARG A 201 -34.67 67.49 -2.36
CA ARG A 201 -33.72 66.38 -2.58
C ARG A 201 -33.20 65.87 -1.25
N ILE A 202 -33.45 64.60 -0.94
CA ILE A 202 -33.01 63.98 0.31
C ILE A 202 -31.57 63.51 0.16
N ILE A 203 -30.74 63.83 1.16
CA ILE A 203 -29.33 63.43 1.21
C ILE A 203 -29.00 62.51 2.40
N ALA A 204 -29.88 62.40 3.40
CA ALA A 204 -29.76 61.38 4.43
C ALA A 204 -31.13 61.04 5.05
N VAL A 205 -31.27 59.79 5.49
CA VAL A 205 -32.46 59.26 6.17
C VAL A 205 -32.01 58.54 7.44
N PHE A 206 -32.66 58.80 8.58
CA PHE A 206 -32.27 58.21 9.86
C PHE A 206 -33.41 58.14 10.88
N SER A 207 -33.22 57.29 11.91
CA SER A 207 -34.13 57.11 13.04
C SER A 207 -35.58 56.77 12.66
N PRO A 208 -35.84 55.57 12.10
CA PRO A 208 -37.20 55.15 11.78
C PRO A 208 -38.08 55.17 13.03
N SER A 209 -39.28 55.74 12.90
CA SER A 209 -40.35 55.64 13.90
C SER A 209 -41.53 54.93 13.27
N LEU A 210 -41.94 53.82 13.90
CA LEU A 210 -43.09 53.03 13.47
C LEU A 210 -44.38 53.86 13.61
N LEU A 211 -45.26 53.71 12.62
CA LEU A 211 -46.53 54.41 12.53
C LEU A 211 -47.66 53.43 12.76
N TYR A 212 -48.66 53.87 13.49
CA TYR A 212 -49.80 53.05 13.83
C TYR A 212 -51.08 53.79 13.47
N PHE A 213 -52.10 53.01 13.15
CA PHE A 213 -53.48 53.44 13.31
C PHE A 213 -53.80 53.49 14.80
N VAL A 214 -54.32 54.62 15.28
CA VAL A 214 -54.65 54.81 16.70
C VAL A 214 -56.15 54.92 16.88
N THR A 215 -56.67 54.39 17.99
CA THR A 215 -58.08 54.49 18.37
C THR A 215 -58.26 55.01 19.80
N THR A 216 -59.49 55.37 20.17
CA THR A 216 -59.84 55.76 21.55
C THR A 216 -59.41 54.68 22.54
N LYS A 217 -58.90 55.08 23.70
CA LYS A 217 -58.38 54.15 24.72
C LYS A 217 -59.45 53.12 25.13
N GLY A 218 -59.09 51.84 25.08
CA GLY A 218 -59.98 50.73 25.43
C GLY A 218 -60.92 50.26 24.31
N ASN A 219 -60.79 50.79 23.09
CA ASN A 219 -61.61 50.35 21.95
C ASN A 219 -61.09 49.03 21.34
N GLU A 220 -61.31 47.93 22.06
CA GLU A 220 -60.82 46.60 21.68
C GLU A 220 -61.38 46.10 20.34
N LYS A 221 -62.62 46.49 19.97
CA LYS A 221 -63.21 46.12 18.67
C LYS A 221 -62.38 46.63 17.49
N ILE A 222 -61.90 47.87 17.57
CA ILE A 222 -61.06 48.46 16.53
C ILE A 222 -59.62 47.93 16.62
N VAL A 223 -59.06 47.77 17.82
CA VAL A 223 -57.70 47.24 18.00
C VAL A 223 -57.58 45.81 17.46
N SER A 224 -58.49 44.91 17.83
CA SER A 224 -58.47 43.52 17.36
C SER A 224 -58.70 43.41 15.87
N GLY A 225 -59.60 44.24 15.30
CA GLY A 225 -59.81 44.29 13.85
C GLY A 225 -58.57 44.74 13.08
N LEU A 226 -57.87 45.77 13.59
CA LEU A 226 -56.60 46.22 13.01
C LEU A 226 -55.49 45.16 13.15
N ASN A 227 -55.37 44.52 14.31
CA ASN A 227 -54.35 43.48 14.53
C ASN A 227 -54.54 42.30 13.58
N MET A 228 -55.78 41.80 13.46
CA MET A 228 -56.10 40.69 12.56
C MET A 228 -55.80 41.06 11.10
N ALA A 229 -56.28 42.22 10.65
CA ALA A 229 -56.14 42.61 9.25
C ALA A 229 -54.69 42.91 8.88
N ILE A 230 -53.99 43.72 9.68
CA ILE A 230 -52.60 44.08 9.40
C ILE A 230 -51.69 42.86 9.53
N GLY A 231 -51.87 42.02 10.57
CA GLY A 231 -51.12 40.77 10.71
C GLY A 231 -51.33 39.83 9.52
N THR A 232 -52.55 39.74 8.98
CA THR A 232 -52.83 38.92 7.78
C THR A 232 -52.22 39.51 6.52
N ILE A 233 -52.26 40.83 6.36
CA ILE A 233 -51.63 41.53 5.22
C ILE A 233 -50.13 41.26 5.21
N LEU A 234 -49.48 41.45 6.36
CA LEU A 234 -48.03 41.22 6.50
C LEU A 234 -47.69 39.74 6.33
N ALA A 235 -48.47 38.81 6.90
CA ALA A 235 -48.23 37.37 6.70
C ALA A 235 -48.37 36.92 5.23
N LYS A 236 -49.16 37.62 4.41
CA LYS A 236 -49.27 37.35 2.97
C LYS A 236 -48.19 38.04 2.15
N ASP A 237 -47.79 39.22 2.57
CA ASP A 237 -46.77 40.03 1.93
C ASP A 237 -45.99 40.82 2.99
N ASP A 238 -44.90 40.20 3.47
CA ASP A 238 -44.00 40.75 4.51
C ASP A 238 -43.41 42.13 4.14
N PHE A 239 -43.60 42.56 2.89
CA PHE A 239 -43.12 43.82 2.34
C PHE A 239 -44.25 44.72 1.82
N TYR A 240 -45.51 44.48 2.19
CA TYR A 240 -46.66 45.23 1.70
C TYR A 240 -46.53 46.74 1.96
N ASP A 241 -46.20 47.11 3.20
CA ASP A 241 -45.95 48.49 3.62
C ASP A 241 -44.81 49.13 2.79
N LYS A 242 -43.73 48.38 2.54
CA LYS A 242 -42.58 48.85 1.75
C LYS A 242 -42.90 48.99 0.26
N LYS A 243 -43.71 48.09 -0.31
CA LYS A 243 -44.17 48.18 -1.71
C LYS A 243 -45.10 49.36 -1.90
N LEU A 244 -46.02 49.56 -0.97
CA LEU A 244 -46.92 50.72 -0.97
C LEU A 244 -46.12 52.01 -0.78
N ALA A 245 -45.11 52.00 0.08
CA ALA A 245 -44.18 53.11 0.25
C ALA A 245 -43.40 53.42 -1.04
N ALA A 246 -42.90 52.40 -1.74
CA ALA A 246 -42.23 52.56 -3.04
C ALA A 246 -43.16 53.16 -4.10
N LYS A 247 -44.43 52.75 -4.13
CA LYS A 247 -45.44 53.28 -5.06
C LYS A 247 -45.69 54.77 -4.86
N TYR A 248 -45.90 55.19 -3.61
CA TYR A 248 -46.30 56.57 -3.31
C TYR A 248 -45.13 57.52 -3.14
N PHE A 249 -43.97 56.99 -2.75
CA PHE A 249 -42.85 57.81 -2.35
C PHE A 249 -41.48 57.31 -2.80
N GLY A 250 -41.40 56.24 -3.60
CA GLY A 250 -40.21 55.97 -4.37
C GLY A 250 -39.96 57.16 -5.30
N ASP A 251 -38.70 57.57 -5.42
CA ASP A 251 -38.28 58.26 -6.64
C ASP A 251 -38.63 57.28 -7.75
N GLY A 252 -39.55 57.71 -8.63
CA GLY A 252 -40.25 56.82 -9.53
C GLY A 252 -39.29 55.88 -10.25
N ASP A 253 -39.84 54.74 -10.66
CA ASP A 253 -39.29 54.01 -11.80
C ASP A 253 -38.67 55.01 -12.77
N PHE A 254 -37.34 54.88 -12.87
CA PHE A 254 -36.56 55.35 -13.99
C PHE A 254 -37.37 54.99 -15.24
N ASP A 255 -38.03 55.96 -15.86
CA ASP A 255 -38.74 55.78 -17.13
C ASP A 255 -37.70 55.62 -18.26
N ILE A 256 -36.99 54.50 -18.19
CA ILE A 256 -36.02 54.03 -19.18
C ILE A 256 -36.76 53.76 -20.49
N ILE A 257 -38.03 53.33 -20.43
CA ILE A 257 -38.84 52.96 -21.59
C ILE A 257 -39.26 54.20 -22.39
N GLY A 258 -39.63 55.30 -21.73
CA GLY A 258 -39.97 56.58 -22.36
C GLY A 258 -38.75 57.32 -22.93
N GLN A 259 -37.58 57.23 -22.27
CA GLN A 259 -36.34 57.81 -22.79
C GLN A 259 -35.72 56.99 -23.93
N LEU A 260 -35.81 55.66 -23.90
CA LEU A 260 -35.35 54.79 -25.00
C LEU A 260 -36.09 55.05 -26.32
N ARG A 261 -37.37 55.47 -26.27
CA ARG A 261 -38.14 55.83 -27.47
C ARG A 261 -37.70 57.13 -28.15
N ARG A 262 -36.89 57.97 -27.49
CA ARG A 262 -36.39 59.26 -28.02
C ARG A 262 -34.93 59.21 -28.48
N LEU A 263 -34.23 58.10 -28.26
CA LEU A 263 -32.88 57.89 -28.76
C LEU A 263 -32.93 57.48 -30.24
N PRO A 264 -31.99 57.94 -31.09
CA PRO A 264 -31.87 57.45 -32.46
C PRO A 264 -31.78 55.92 -32.45
N VAL A 265 -32.52 55.23 -33.32
CA VAL A 265 -32.55 53.76 -33.39
C VAL A 265 -31.13 53.17 -33.45
N ALA A 266 -30.18 53.87 -34.07
CA ALA A 266 -28.77 53.51 -34.10
C ALA A 266 -28.13 53.41 -32.70
N LEU A 267 -28.38 54.35 -31.80
CA LEU A 267 -27.83 54.33 -30.43
C LEU A 267 -28.40 53.19 -29.60
N VAL A 268 -29.70 52.90 -29.76
CA VAL A 268 -30.33 51.75 -29.07
C VAL A 268 -29.77 50.43 -29.59
N LEU A 269 -29.54 50.33 -30.90
CA LEU A 269 -28.90 49.16 -31.51
C LEU A 269 -27.45 49.01 -31.02
N ASP A 270 -26.67 50.10 -30.97
CA ASP A 270 -25.29 50.09 -30.49
C ASP A 270 -25.21 49.68 -29.01
N PHE A 271 -26.06 50.25 -28.15
CA PHE A 271 -26.12 49.85 -26.74
C PHE A 271 -26.59 48.41 -26.57
N SER A 272 -27.55 47.95 -27.38
CA SER A 272 -28.00 46.55 -27.34
C SER A 272 -26.92 45.58 -27.82
N ALA A 273 -26.12 45.96 -28.82
CA ALA A 273 -24.99 45.18 -29.30
C ALA A 273 -23.87 45.14 -28.26
N ILE A 274 -23.54 46.26 -27.63
CA ILE A 274 -22.58 46.33 -26.53
C ILE A 274 -23.05 45.49 -25.34
N LEU A 275 -24.34 45.57 -24.98
CA LEU A 275 -24.92 44.77 -23.91
C LEU A 275 -24.90 43.27 -24.24
N LEU A 276 -25.20 42.88 -25.48
CA LEU A 276 -25.09 41.51 -25.96
C LEU A 276 -23.65 41.01 -25.89
N VAL A 277 -22.67 41.82 -26.30
CA VAL A 277 -21.25 41.50 -26.19
C VAL A 277 -20.83 41.36 -24.73
N LEU A 278 -21.30 42.24 -23.84
CA LEU A 278 -21.01 42.17 -22.40
C LEU A 278 -21.65 40.94 -21.73
N LEU A 279 -22.91 40.62 -22.08
CA LEU A 279 -23.59 39.42 -21.60
C LEU A 279 -22.93 38.15 -22.14
N ALA A 280 -22.54 38.14 -23.41
CA ALA A 280 -21.78 37.04 -24.00
C ALA A 280 -20.41 36.90 -23.33
N ALA A 281 -19.71 38.00 -23.04
CA ALA A 281 -18.45 38.00 -22.31
C ALA A 281 -18.61 37.50 -20.87
N LEU A 282 -19.69 37.87 -20.18
CA LEU A 282 -19.98 37.44 -18.81
C LEU A 282 -20.41 35.96 -18.77
N ALA A 283 -21.23 35.51 -19.72
CA ALA A 283 -21.56 34.10 -19.90
C ALA A 283 -20.31 33.28 -20.23
N TRP A 284 -19.47 33.75 -21.16
CA TRP A 284 -18.18 33.15 -21.48
C TRP A 284 -17.25 33.10 -20.27
N PHE A 285 -17.21 34.17 -19.46
CA PHE A 285 -16.44 34.21 -18.21
C PHE A 285 -16.97 33.22 -17.18
N CYS A 286 -18.28 33.13 -16.97
CA CYS A 286 -18.90 32.16 -16.05
C CYS A 286 -18.68 30.73 -16.51
N ILE A 287 -18.84 30.45 -17.81
CA ILE A 287 -18.56 29.14 -18.41
C ILE A 287 -17.08 28.80 -18.27
N ASN A 288 -16.17 29.73 -18.55
CA ASN A 288 -14.74 29.49 -18.38
C ASN A 288 -14.31 29.37 -16.93
N LYS A 289 -14.94 30.10 -16.01
CA LYS A 289 -14.72 29.94 -14.57
C LYS A 289 -15.22 28.58 -14.09
N ALA A 290 -16.40 28.16 -14.54
CA ALA A 290 -16.93 26.83 -14.23
C ALA A 290 -16.05 25.72 -14.84
N ARG A 291 -15.61 25.87 -16.10
CA ARG A 291 -14.64 24.98 -16.75
C ARG A 291 -13.32 24.97 -16.00
N ALA A 292 -12.77 26.12 -15.64
CA ALA A 292 -11.52 26.25 -14.89
C ALA A 292 -11.64 25.61 -13.51
N LEU A 293 -12.73 25.82 -12.78
CA LEU A 293 -12.98 25.16 -11.49
C LEU A 293 -13.14 23.64 -11.66
N ASN A 294 -13.80 23.18 -12.72
CA ASN A 294 -13.96 21.76 -12.99
C ASN A 294 -12.63 21.12 -13.44
N THR A 295 -11.81 21.84 -14.21
CA THR A 295 -10.45 21.44 -14.58
C THR A 295 -9.54 21.42 -13.35
N ILE A 296 -9.59 22.44 -12.49
CA ILE A 296 -8.86 22.49 -11.21
C ILE A 296 -9.29 21.32 -10.33
N ARG A 297 -10.60 21.04 -10.23
CA ARG A 297 -11.12 19.90 -9.46
C ARG A 297 -10.67 18.55 -10.05
N LYS A 298 -10.66 18.41 -11.39
CA LYS A 298 -10.11 17.24 -12.07
C LYS A 298 -8.60 17.10 -11.82
N LEU A 299 -7.82 18.18 -11.90
CA LEU A 299 -6.38 18.15 -11.63
C LEU A 299 -6.06 17.88 -10.15
N LEU A 300 -6.89 18.38 -9.24
CA LEU A 300 -6.74 18.18 -7.79
C LEU A 300 -7.02 16.75 -7.36
N TYR A 301 -8.01 16.08 -7.96
CA TYR A 301 -8.48 14.77 -7.48
C TYR A 301 -8.31 13.62 -8.48
N HIS A 302 -7.98 13.89 -9.75
CA HIS A 302 -7.80 12.87 -10.79
C HIS A 302 -6.41 12.91 -11.41
N ASP A 303 -5.93 11.73 -11.80
CA ASP A 303 -4.72 11.58 -12.59
C ASP A 303 -4.99 12.00 -14.04
N SER A 304 -4.11 12.86 -14.57
CA SER A 304 -4.27 13.45 -15.90
C SER A 304 -4.12 12.46 -17.05
N LEU A 305 -3.41 11.35 -16.84
CA LEU A 305 -3.15 10.36 -17.88
C LEU A 305 -4.28 9.33 -17.98
N THR A 306 -4.65 8.74 -16.83
CA THR A 306 -5.58 7.61 -16.72
C THR A 306 -7.02 8.02 -16.45
N GLY A 307 -7.27 9.23 -15.95
CA GLY A 307 -8.59 9.71 -15.56
C GLY A 307 -9.13 9.14 -14.24
N MET A 308 -8.44 8.17 -13.64
CA MET A 308 -8.71 7.65 -12.30
C MET A 308 -8.48 8.73 -11.23
N PHE A 309 -8.85 8.45 -9.98
CA PHE A 309 -8.45 9.34 -8.89
C PHE A 309 -6.92 9.41 -8.80
N ASN A 310 -6.39 10.57 -8.37
CA ASN A 310 -5.02 10.67 -7.88
C ASN A 310 -4.99 10.38 -6.38
N LYS A 311 -3.82 10.46 -5.74
CA LYS A 311 -3.67 10.22 -4.30
C LYS A 311 -4.68 10.99 -3.43
N CYS A 312 -4.79 12.31 -3.62
CA CYS A 312 -5.70 13.14 -2.83
C CYS A 312 -7.19 12.79 -3.08
N GLY A 313 -7.55 12.47 -4.33
CA GLY A 313 -8.89 12.01 -4.68
C GLY A 313 -9.25 10.67 -4.06
N PHE A 314 -8.29 9.75 -4.02
CA PHE A 314 -8.46 8.44 -3.42
C PHE A 314 -8.69 8.52 -1.92
N GLU A 315 -7.81 9.20 -1.19
CA GLU A 315 -7.89 9.33 0.27
C GLU A 315 -9.25 9.87 0.70
N LYS A 316 -9.69 10.97 0.07
CA LYS A 316 -10.99 11.56 0.34
C LYS A 316 -12.15 10.62 0.01
N ARG A 317 -12.09 9.92 -1.13
CA ARG A 317 -13.15 9.00 -1.55
C ARG A 317 -13.19 7.75 -0.66
N ALA A 318 -12.03 7.24 -0.24
CA ALA A 318 -11.89 6.10 0.64
C ALA A 318 -12.42 6.43 2.04
N GLU A 319 -12.10 7.60 2.59
CA GLU A 319 -12.68 8.10 3.85
C GLU A 319 -14.21 8.17 3.79
N GLU A 320 -14.77 8.73 2.71
CA GLU A 320 -16.22 8.78 2.50
C GLU A 320 -16.86 7.38 2.44
N ILE A 321 -16.21 6.41 1.82
CA ILE A 321 -16.72 5.02 1.72
C ILE A 321 -16.65 4.35 3.10
N LEU A 322 -15.50 4.44 3.77
CA LEU A 322 -15.28 3.79 5.07
C LEU A 322 -16.15 4.39 6.16
N SER A 323 -16.44 5.70 6.13
CA SER A 323 -17.36 6.34 7.09
C SER A 323 -18.80 5.84 6.95
N HIS A 324 -19.17 5.27 5.79
CA HIS A 324 -20.50 4.70 5.51
C HIS A 324 -20.47 3.18 5.37
N ALA A 325 -19.37 2.51 5.74
CA ALA A 325 -19.17 1.07 5.55
C ALA A 325 -20.14 0.20 6.37
N GLY A 326 -20.60 0.69 7.53
CA GLY A 326 -21.44 -0.10 8.43
C GLY A 326 -20.72 -1.37 8.90
N THR A 327 -21.29 -2.54 8.60
CA THR A 327 -20.70 -3.87 8.91
C THR A 327 -19.87 -4.46 7.76
N ARG A 328 -19.76 -3.76 6.61
CA ARG A 328 -19.02 -4.24 5.45
C ARG A 328 -17.51 -4.16 5.70
N ARG A 329 -16.79 -5.18 5.24
CA ARG A 329 -15.33 -5.25 5.30
C ARG A 329 -14.72 -4.82 3.97
N TYR A 330 -13.59 -4.13 4.07
CA TYR A 330 -12.86 -3.58 2.92
C TYR A 330 -11.38 -3.95 3.02
N ALA A 331 -10.69 -3.94 1.88
CA ALA A 331 -9.26 -4.09 1.78
C ALA A 331 -8.67 -3.01 0.85
N VAL A 332 -7.44 -2.61 1.16
CA VAL A 332 -6.62 -1.79 0.26
C VAL A 332 -5.73 -2.73 -0.55
N VAL A 333 -5.80 -2.61 -1.87
CA VAL A 333 -5.01 -3.41 -2.82
C VAL A 333 -4.07 -2.47 -3.56
N ALA A 334 -2.76 -2.64 -3.40
CA ALA A 334 -1.73 -1.97 -4.16
C ALA A 334 -1.30 -2.87 -5.33
N LEU A 335 -1.23 -2.30 -6.53
CA LEU A 335 -0.83 -2.99 -7.74
C LEU A 335 0.37 -2.29 -8.38
N ASP A 336 1.34 -3.09 -8.81
CA ASP A 336 2.52 -2.68 -9.58
C ASP A 336 2.56 -3.44 -10.91
N ILE A 337 3.02 -2.77 -11.97
CA ILE A 337 3.23 -3.38 -13.28
C ILE A 337 4.68 -3.87 -13.33
N ASP A 338 4.88 -5.18 -13.39
CA ASP A 338 6.22 -5.74 -13.35
C ASP A 338 7.05 -5.33 -14.58
N ASP A 339 8.31 -4.97 -14.35
CA ASP A 339 9.26 -4.51 -15.36
C ASP A 339 8.76 -3.37 -16.27
N PHE A 340 7.87 -2.50 -15.76
CA PHE A 340 7.32 -1.37 -16.53
C PHE A 340 8.41 -0.44 -17.10
N ARG A 341 9.53 -0.29 -16.38
CA ARG A 341 10.69 0.45 -16.89
C ARG A 341 11.28 -0.19 -18.15
N ILE A 342 11.48 -1.50 -18.15
CA ILE A 342 11.97 -2.25 -19.31
C ILE A 342 10.97 -2.14 -20.47
N TYR A 343 9.67 -2.25 -20.17
CA TYR A 343 8.63 -2.04 -21.17
C TYR A 343 8.71 -0.65 -21.84
N ASN A 344 8.92 0.41 -21.05
CA ASN A 344 9.12 1.77 -21.55
C ASN A 344 10.40 1.93 -22.37
N GLU A 345 11.50 1.27 -21.97
CA GLU A 345 12.78 1.32 -22.69
C GLU A 345 12.67 0.61 -24.06
N LEU A 346 11.92 -0.50 -24.13
CA LEU A 346 11.75 -1.28 -25.37
C LEU A 346 10.70 -0.68 -26.33
N ASN A 347 9.60 -0.14 -25.81
CA ASN A 347 8.44 0.29 -26.63
C ASN A 347 8.25 1.82 -26.68
N GLY A 348 9.07 2.55 -25.92
CA GLY A 348 8.99 4.00 -25.78
C GLY A 348 7.90 4.47 -24.80
N ALA A 349 8.10 5.67 -24.26
CA ALA A 349 7.22 6.25 -23.24
C ALA A 349 5.75 6.43 -23.70
N ALA A 350 5.51 6.59 -25.00
CA ALA A 350 4.16 6.69 -25.54
C ALA A 350 3.37 5.37 -25.39
N ALA A 351 4.02 4.23 -25.62
CA ALA A 351 3.41 2.91 -25.45
C ALA A 351 3.12 2.62 -23.97
N GLY A 352 4.04 2.96 -23.06
CA GLY A 352 3.79 2.84 -21.63
C GLY A 352 2.63 3.71 -21.14
N ASN A 353 2.47 4.92 -21.70
CA ASN A 353 1.32 5.76 -21.40
C ASN A 353 -0.01 5.15 -21.84
N GLU A 354 -0.05 4.48 -23.00
CA GLU A 354 -1.25 3.76 -23.44
C GLU A 354 -1.54 2.52 -22.57
N LEU A 355 -0.49 1.80 -22.14
CA LEU A 355 -0.63 0.70 -21.19
C LEU A 355 -1.28 1.18 -19.88
N LEU A 356 -0.80 2.27 -19.30
CA LEU A 356 -1.35 2.85 -18.08
C LEU A 356 -2.82 3.26 -18.24
N LYS A 357 -3.20 3.83 -19.39
CA LYS A 357 -4.60 4.16 -19.71
C LYS A 357 -5.47 2.91 -19.78
N ALA A 358 -4.98 1.84 -20.41
CA ALA A 358 -5.70 0.58 -20.53
C ALA A 358 -5.96 -0.05 -19.15
N VAL A 359 -4.96 -0.05 -18.27
CA VAL A 359 -5.10 -0.53 -16.87
C VAL A 359 -6.15 0.30 -16.13
N GLY A 360 -6.08 1.63 -16.21
CA GLY A 360 -7.04 2.50 -15.52
C GLY A 360 -8.49 2.35 -16.03
N ALA A 361 -8.67 2.15 -17.34
CA ALA A 361 -9.98 1.93 -17.95
C ALA A 361 -10.59 0.59 -17.53
N ALA A 362 -9.80 -0.48 -17.57
CA ALA A 362 -10.22 -1.82 -17.15
C ALA A 362 -10.56 -1.86 -15.65
N ALA A 363 -9.82 -1.11 -14.82
CA ALA A 363 -10.09 -1.03 -13.39
C ALA A 363 -11.42 -0.33 -13.13
N SER A 364 -11.63 0.82 -13.78
CA SER A 364 -12.85 1.61 -13.64
C SER A 364 -14.11 0.85 -14.09
N ALA A 365 -13.98 -0.10 -15.03
CA ALA A 365 -15.10 -0.91 -15.51
C ALA A 365 -15.54 -2.02 -14.55
N LYS A 366 -14.67 -2.44 -13.60
CA LYS A 366 -14.91 -3.58 -12.70
C LYS A 366 -15.16 -3.18 -11.24
N LEU A 367 -14.83 -1.95 -10.86
CA LEU A 367 -15.07 -1.44 -9.51
C LEU A 367 -16.55 -1.14 -9.27
N PHE A 368 -17.05 -1.49 -8.07
CA PHE A 368 -18.41 -1.15 -7.66
C PHE A 368 -18.55 0.32 -7.23
N ARG A 369 -19.79 0.80 -7.11
CA ARG A 369 -20.11 2.21 -6.77
C ARG A 369 -19.57 2.65 -5.40
N ASP A 370 -19.44 1.71 -4.47
CA ASP A 370 -18.90 1.89 -3.12
C ASP A 370 -17.48 1.32 -2.99
N GLU A 371 -16.76 1.23 -4.09
CA GLU A 371 -15.32 0.98 -4.16
C GLU A 371 -14.64 2.21 -4.78
N ALA A 372 -13.31 2.26 -4.70
CA ALA A 372 -12.53 3.35 -5.28
C ALA A 372 -11.24 2.82 -5.90
N GLY A 373 -10.76 3.48 -6.95
CA GLY A 373 -9.50 3.17 -7.60
C GLY A 373 -8.75 4.43 -7.98
N ALA A 374 -7.44 4.39 -7.86
CA ALA A 374 -6.56 5.52 -8.13
C ALA A 374 -5.21 5.10 -8.69
N ARG A 375 -4.56 6.04 -9.36
CA ARG A 375 -3.14 5.94 -9.70
C ARG A 375 -2.38 6.91 -8.83
N TYR A 376 -1.50 6.40 -7.97
CA TYR A 376 -0.74 7.22 -7.02
C TYR A 376 0.46 7.89 -7.70
N ALA A 377 1.31 7.10 -8.33
CA ALA A 377 2.49 7.57 -9.06
C ALA A 377 3.02 6.49 -10.01
N ALA A 378 3.66 6.89 -11.12
CA ALA A 378 4.30 5.97 -12.07
C ALA A 378 3.38 4.82 -12.52
N ASP A 379 3.76 3.59 -12.24
CA ASP A 379 3.09 2.30 -12.47
C ASP A 379 2.22 1.82 -11.29
N ASN A 380 2.16 2.58 -10.19
CA ASN A 380 1.48 2.17 -8.97
C ASN A 380 0.00 2.55 -8.98
N PHE A 381 -0.86 1.55 -8.91
CA PHE A 381 -2.31 1.68 -8.73
C PHE A 381 -2.72 1.25 -7.33
N VAL A 382 -3.80 1.83 -6.82
CA VAL A 382 -4.41 1.44 -5.55
C VAL A 382 -5.91 1.32 -5.69
N PHE A 383 -6.48 0.33 -5.02
CA PHE A 383 -7.91 0.06 -5.00
C PHE A 383 -8.39 -0.11 -3.56
N LEU A 384 -9.57 0.44 -3.26
CA LEU A 384 -10.35 0.12 -2.07
C LEU A 384 -11.47 -0.82 -2.52
N MET A 385 -11.39 -2.08 -2.15
CA MET A 385 -12.30 -3.13 -2.59
C MET A 385 -13.02 -3.78 -1.40
N ARG A 386 -14.22 -4.31 -1.63
CA ARG A 386 -14.91 -5.13 -0.62
C ARG A 386 -14.14 -6.42 -0.36
N ALA A 387 -14.03 -6.80 0.91
CA ALA A 387 -13.23 -7.92 1.38
C ALA A 387 -13.98 -8.76 2.42
N GLU A 388 -15.06 -9.42 2.00
CA GLU A 388 -15.83 -10.30 2.90
C GLU A 388 -15.08 -11.61 3.22
N ASN A 389 -14.33 -12.12 2.24
CA ASN A 389 -13.48 -13.31 2.31
C ASN A 389 -12.21 -13.11 1.45
N GLU A 390 -11.05 -13.53 1.97
CA GLU A 390 -9.75 -13.50 1.26
C GLU A 390 -9.77 -14.24 -0.07
N LYS A 391 -10.44 -15.40 -0.14
CA LYS A 391 -10.52 -16.19 -1.36
C LYS A 391 -11.27 -15.45 -2.46
N GLU A 392 -12.41 -14.87 -2.13
CA GLU A 392 -13.23 -14.09 -3.08
C GLU A 392 -12.50 -12.83 -3.53
N LEU A 393 -11.83 -12.13 -2.61
CA LEU A 393 -11.02 -10.97 -2.94
C LEU A 393 -9.87 -11.34 -3.90
N THR A 394 -9.17 -12.45 -3.63
CA THR A 394 -8.11 -12.96 -4.50
C THR A 394 -8.64 -13.28 -5.89
N GLU A 395 -9.77 -13.99 -6.00
CA GLU A 395 -10.41 -14.29 -7.29
C GLU A 395 -10.80 -13.01 -8.05
N ARG A 396 -11.30 -11.98 -7.36
CA ARG A 396 -11.61 -10.68 -7.96
C ARG A 396 -10.37 -9.96 -8.46
N ILE A 397 -9.28 -9.96 -7.69
CA ILE A 397 -7.99 -9.36 -8.07
C ILE A 397 -7.43 -10.07 -9.30
N LEU A 398 -7.38 -11.41 -9.30
CA LEU A 398 -6.92 -12.19 -10.45
C LEU A 398 -7.79 -11.99 -11.70
N GLY A 399 -9.11 -11.85 -11.51
CA GLY A 399 -10.04 -11.49 -12.59
C GLY A 399 -9.75 -10.10 -13.17
N LEU A 400 -9.37 -9.15 -12.31
CA LEU A 400 -8.97 -7.81 -12.70
C LEU A 400 -7.65 -7.84 -13.50
N ASN A 401 -6.64 -8.56 -13.01
CA ASN A 401 -5.35 -8.77 -13.69
C ASN A 401 -5.52 -9.39 -15.08
N ARG A 402 -6.41 -10.38 -15.21
CA ARG A 402 -6.75 -10.98 -16.51
C ARG A 402 -7.36 -9.95 -17.46
N HIS A 403 -8.30 -9.15 -16.96
CA HIS A 403 -8.95 -8.11 -17.75
C HIS A 403 -7.96 -7.01 -18.19
N PHE A 404 -6.97 -6.70 -17.36
CA PHE A 404 -5.87 -5.79 -17.72
C PHE A 404 -5.08 -6.30 -18.92
N ARG A 405 -4.65 -7.56 -18.90
CA ARG A 405 -3.90 -8.15 -20.02
C ARG A 405 -4.71 -8.20 -21.31
N GLU A 406 -6.00 -8.54 -21.22
CA GLU A 406 -6.91 -8.55 -22.37
C GLU A 406 -7.07 -7.15 -22.97
N THR A 407 -7.25 -6.13 -22.12
CA THR A 407 -7.50 -4.74 -22.57
C THR A 407 -6.23 -4.07 -23.10
N ALA A 408 -5.07 -4.38 -22.52
CA ALA A 408 -3.78 -3.82 -22.93
C ALA A 408 -3.18 -4.49 -24.17
N ASN A 409 -3.79 -5.58 -24.69
CA ASN A 409 -3.24 -6.39 -25.78
C ASN A 409 -1.78 -6.85 -25.51
N ALA A 410 -1.44 -6.98 -24.22
CA ALA A 410 -0.09 -7.09 -23.71
C ALA A 410 0.09 -8.44 -23.01
N GLY A 411 -0.07 -9.52 -23.78
CA GLY A 411 -0.15 -10.91 -23.28
C GLY A 411 1.03 -11.40 -22.44
N THR A 412 2.10 -10.62 -22.31
CA THR A 412 3.33 -10.92 -21.55
C THR A 412 3.56 -10.04 -20.33
N ILE A 413 2.72 -9.02 -20.06
CA ILE A 413 2.93 -8.12 -18.91
C ILE A 413 2.32 -8.73 -17.66
N ALA A 414 3.17 -9.01 -16.68
CA ALA A 414 2.77 -9.47 -15.35
C ALA A 414 2.43 -8.26 -14.45
N VAL A 415 1.51 -8.48 -13.51
CA VAL A 415 1.17 -7.50 -12.48
C VAL A 415 1.24 -8.17 -11.12
N SER A 416 1.85 -7.48 -10.16
CA SER A 416 1.97 -7.94 -8.78
C SER A 416 1.00 -7.17 -7.89
N ASN A 417 0.44 -7.84 -6.87
CA ASN A 417 -0.58 -7.25 -6.00
C ASN A 417 -0.25 -7.47 -4.52
N GLY A 418 -0.24 -6.39 -3.75
CA GLY A 418 -0.17 -6.42 -2.29
C GLY A 418 -1.49 -5.99 -1.66
N VAL A 419 -1.96 -6.72 -0.65
CA VAL A 419 -3.30 -6.57 -0.08
C VAL A 419 -3.21 -6.33 1.42
N TYR A 420 -3.85 -5.28 1.92
CA TYR A 420 -4.09 -5.05 3.35
C TYR A 420 -5.58 -5.13 3.66
N ILE A 421 -5.99 -6.12 4.45
CA ILE A 421 -7.38 -6.22 4.93
C ILE A 421 -7.56 -5.24 6.08
N ILE A 422 -8.58 -4.39 5.98
CA ILE A 422 -8.83 -3.36 6.99
C ILE A 422 -9.40 -4.03 8.24
N THR A 423 -8.57 -4.13 9.28
CA THR A 423 -8.94 -4.68 10.59
C THR A 423 -9.25 -3.58 11.61
N ASP A 424 -8.58 -2.43 11.53
CA ASP A 424 -8.83 -1.24 12.35
C ASP A 424 -9.11 -0.02 11.47
N SER A 425 -10.33 0.51 11.56
CA SER A 425 -10.77 1.70 10.81
C SER A 425 -10.19 3.01 11.32
N LYS A 426 -9.44 3.01 12.43
CA LYS A 426 -8.76 4.20 12.97
C LYS A 426 -7.40 4.47 12.32
N VAL A 427 -6.86 3.50 11.60
CA VAL A 427 -5.60 3.64 10.87
C VAL A 427 -5.81 4.62 9.70
N SER A 428 -4.83 5.47 9.40
CA SER A 428 -4.96 6.41 8.28
C SER A 428 -4.95 5.67 6.94
N ILE A 429 -5.65 6.19 5.92
CA ILE A 429 -5.64 5.60 4.56
C ILE A 429 -4.21 5.46 4.02
N GLN A 430 -3.34 6.44 4.31
CA GLN A 430 -1.93 6.38 3.93
C GLN A 430 -1.24 5.17 4.57
N SER A 431 -1.42 4.95 5.87
CA SER A 431 -0.82 3.80 6.57
C SER A 431 -1.39 2.47 6.06
N MET A 432 -2.66 2.40 5.70
CA MET A 432 -3.26 1.21 5.07
C MET A 432 -2.63 0.93 3.70
N TYR A 433 -2.41 1.99 2.91
CA TYR A 433 -1.70 1.88 1.62
C TYR A 433 -0.24 1.45 1.80
N ASP A 434 0.48 2.00 2.78
CA ASP A 434 1.87 1.64 3.04
C ASP A 434 2.00 0.14 3.40
N ARG A 435 1.04 -0.41 4.15
CA ARG A 435 0.95 -1.85 4.45
C ARG A 435 0.67 -2.70 3.21
N ALA A 436 -0.22 -2.25 2.33
CA ALA A 436 -0.49 -2.94 1.07
C ALA A 436 0.74 -2.91 0.13
N VAL A 437 1.43 -1.77 0.03
CA VAL A 437 2.69 -1.64 -0.73
C VAL A 437 3.80 -2.50 -0.12
N PHE A 438 3.83 -2.63 1.20
CA PHE A 438 4.78 -3.51 1.86
C PHE A 438 4.58 -4.96 1.41
N ALA A 439 3.33 -5.47 1.45
CA ALA A 439 3.01 -6.80 0.95
C ALA A 439 3.38 -6.97 -0.54
N LEU A 440 3.19 -5.92 -1.34
CA LEU A 440 3.56 -5.91 -2.75
C LEU A 440 5.08 -6.07 -2.97
N LYS A 441 5.92 -5.44 -2.14
CA LYS A 441 7.39 -5.50 -2.26
C LYS A 441 7.98 -6.87 -1.97
N ILE A 442 7.40 -7.60 -1.02
CA ILE A 442 7.84 -8.95 -0.64
C ILE A 442 7.23 -10.05 -1.53
N THR A 443 6.36 -9.64 -2.47
CA THR A 443 5.75 -10.57 -3.41
C THR A 443 6.81 -11.10 -4.37
N ASP A 444 6.91 -12.42 -4.52
CA ASP A 444 7.80 -13.03 -5.50
C ASP A 444 7.36 -12.66 -6.93
N LYS A 445 8.13 -11.77 -7.55
CA LYS A 445 7.90 -11.26 -8.91
C LYS A 445 8.14 -12.32 -10.00
N ASN A 446 8.71 -13.49 -9.67
CA ASN A 446 8.87 -14.59 -10.63
C ASN A 446 7.56 -15.37 -10.88
N ARG A 447 6.51 -15.13 -10.09
CA ARG A 447 5.18 -15.71 -10.29
C ARG A 447 4.26 -14.72 -11.00
N VAL A 448 3.73 -15.13 -12.15
CA VAL A 448 2.71 -14.37 -12.90
C VAL A 448 1.45 -14.18 -12.05
N ASP A 449 1.00 -12.93 -11.87
CA ASP A 449 -0.19 -12.53 -11.10
C ASP A 449 -0.19 -12.93 -9.63
N SER A 450 0.93 -12.70 -8.95
CA SER A 450 1.03 -12.95 -7.52
C SER A 450 0.17 -11.95 -6.71
N VAL A 451 -0.51 -12.49 -5.69
CA VAL A 451 -1.30 -11.73 -4.70
C VAL A 451 -0.73 -12.06 -3.33
N MET A 452 -0.20 -11.05 -2.63
CA MET A 452 0.35 -11.19 -1.30
C MET A 452 -0.46 -10.39 -0.29
N PHE A 453 -0.82 -11.02 0.82
CA PHE A 453 -1.52 -10.37 1.92
C PHE A 453 -0.51 -9.86 2.95
N TYR A 454 -0.75 -8.65 3.44
CA TYR A 454 0.00 -8.08 4.54
C TYR A 454 -0.35 -8.83 5.83
N ASP A 455 0.68 -9.29 6.51
CA ASP A 455 0.65 -9.88 7.85
C ASP A 455 1.50 -9.00 8.77
N ASP A 456 1.00 -8.70 9.97
CA ASP A 456 1.70 -7.87 10.97
C ASP A 456 3.03 -8.50 11.41
N SER A 457 3.20 -9.83 11.27
CA SER A 457 4.48 -10.51 11.49
C SER A 457 5.59 -9.98 10.57
N LEU A 458 5.26 -9.64 9.32
CA LEU A 458 6.24 -9.23 8.31
C LEU A 458 6.77 -7.81 8.53
N TYR A 459 5.98 -6.92 9.15
CA TYR A 459 6.43 -5.55 9.47
C TYR A 459 7.37 -5.52 10.68
N ALA A 460 7.16 -6.40 11.65
CA ALA A 460 8.06 -6.56 12.79
C ALA A 460 9.46 -7.01 12.32
N ASP A 461 9.51 -7.98 11.41
CA ASP A 461 10.76 -8.50 10.84
C ASP A 461 11.61 -7.41 10.16
N GLN A 462 10.97 -6.47 9.45
CA GLN A 462 11.69 -5.40 8.74
C GLN A 462 12.11 -4.23 9.65
N SER A 463 11.37 -3.96 10.74
CA SER A 463 11.82 -3.02 11.77
C SER A 463 13.03 -3.58 12.53
N GLU A 464 13.05 -4.88 12.79
CA GLU A 464 14.21 -5.57 13.37
C GLU A 464 15.39 -5.62 12.38
N ASP A 465 15.14 -5.82 11.08
CA ASP A 465 16.18 -5.72 10.05
C ASP A 465 16.85 -4.34 10.02
N ALA A 466 16.04 -3.28 10.04
CA ALA A 466 16.55 -1.92 10.05
C ALA A 466 17.39 -1.64 11.31
N ALA A 467 16.94 -2.13 12.48
CA ALA A 467 17.70 -2.04 13.71
C ALA A 467 19.03 -2.80 13.64
N LEU A 468 19.02 -4.05 13.17
CA LEU A 468 20.23 -4.87 12.99
C LEU A 468 21.21 -4.23 11.99
N LEU A 469 20.73 -3.66 10.89
CA LEU A 469 21.58 -2.94 9.94
C LEU A 469 22.22 -1.69 10.57
N MET A 470 21.46 -0.90 11.34
CA MET A 470 21.99 0.27 12.04
C MET A 470 23.03 -0.12 13.10
N GLU A 471 22.83 -1.24 13.81
CA GLU A 471 23.76 -1.75 14.81
C GLU A 471 25.04 -2.35 14.20
N SER A 472 24.97 -2.85 12.96
CA SER A 472 26.09 -3.57 12.33
C SER A 472 27.38 -2.74 12.21
N ASP A 473 27.27 -1.44 11.92
CA ASP A 473 28.44 -0.58 11.77
C ASP A 473 29.19 -0.35 13.09
N ASP A 474 28.48 -0.30 14.20
CA ASP A 474 29.09 -0.21 15.53
C ASP A 474 29.59 -1.59 16.00
N ALA A 475 28.92 -2.68 15.61
CA ALA A 475 29.37 -4.04 15.87
C ALA A 475 30.75 -4.33 15.24
N PHE A 476 31.01 -3.84 14.01
CA PHE A 476 32.34 -3.93 13.38
C PHE A 476 33.42 -3.17 14.15
N LYS A 477 33.11 -1.98 14.68
CA LYS A 477 34.09 -1.15 15.42
C LYS A 477 34.38 -1.70 16.81
N ASN A 478 33.36 -2.26 17.46
CA ASN A 478 33.42 -2.75 18.84
C ASN A 478 33.93 -4.20 18.93
N GLY A 479 34.18 -4.86 17.80
CA GLY A 479 34.66 -6.24 17.79
C GLY A 479 33.59 -7.26 18.23
N GLU A 480 32.32 -6.98 17.94
CA GLU A 480 31.19 -7.84 18.33
C GLU A 480 31.03 -9.07 17.42
N PHE A 481 31.59 -9.02 16.21
CA PHE A 481 31.76 -10.19 15.36
C PHE A 481 33.00 -10.95 15.82
N MET A 482 32.79 -12.19 16.22
CA MET A 482 33.83 -13.07 16.76
C MET A 482 33.90 -14.37 15.96
N THR A 483 35.11 -14.92 15.86
CA THR A 483 35.33 -16.22 15.23
C THR A 483 35.23 -17.36 16.25
N TYR A 484 34.38 -18.34 15.93
CA TYR A 484 34.34 -19.65 16.56
C TYR A 484 34.95 -20.68 15.60
N TYR A 485 35.63 -21.68 16.13
CA TYR A 485 36.31 -22.70 15.33
C TYR A 485 35.63 -24.05 15.52
N GLN A 486 35.16 -24.66 14.44
CA GLN A 486 34.64 -26.02 14.46
C GLN A 486 35.71 -27.01 13.97
N PRO A 487 36.20 -27.92 14.83
CA PRO A 487 37.23 -28.90 14.46
C PRO A 487 36.80 -29.88 13.36
N LYS A 488 37.73 -30.20 12.45
CA LYS A 488 37.61 -31.25 11.43
C LYS A 488 38.51 -32.44 11.81
N TYR A 489 37.97 -33.65 11.84
CA TYR A 489 38.71 -34.87 12.24
C TYR A 489 38.86 -35.85 11.08
N GLY A 490 40.07 -36.35 10.85
CA GLY A 490 40.35 -37.37 9.84
C GLY A 490 39.70 -38.71 10.20
N THR A 491 39.12 -39.41 9.23
CA THR A 491 38.43 -40.69 9.48
C THR A 491 39.39 -41.87 9.70
N SER A 492 40.63 -41.75 9.22
CA SER A 492 41.63 -42.81 9.24
C SER A 492 42.33 -42.93 10.60
N ASP A 493 42.70 -41.79 11.20
CA ASP A 493 43.46 -41.69 12.44
C ASP A 493 42.74 -40.95 13.57
N GLU A 494 41.53 -40.44 13.32
CA GLU A 494 40.75 -39.58 14.24
C GLU A 494 41.56 -38.39 14.78
N CYS A 495 42.54 -37.91 14.00
CA CYS A 495 43.33 -36.76 14.36
C CYS A 495 42.68 -35.47 13.85
N LEU A 496 42.98 -34.37 14.53
CA LEU A 496 42.59 -33.04 14.09
C LEU A 496 43.33 -32.70 12.78
N VAL A 497 42.59 -32.52 11.70
CA VAL A 497 43.15 -32.25 10.35
C VAL A 497 42.93 -30.79 9.91
N GLY A 498 42.00 -30.08 10.54
CA GLY A 498 41.69 -28.69 10.24
C GLY A 498 40.60 -28.14 11.15
N ALA A 499 40.13 -26.93 10.87
CA ALA A 499 38.92 -26.37 11.47
C ALA A 499 38.21 -25.42 10.51
N GLU A 500 36.92 -25.21 10.70
CA GLU A 500 36.15 -24.16 10.02
C GLU A 500 35.96 -22.96 10.95
N ALA A 501 36.20 -21.77 10.42
CA ALA A 501 35.93 -20.50 11.09
C ALA A 501 34.48 -20.07 10.84
N LEU A 502 33.70 -20.04 11.91
CA LEU A 502 32.29 -19.68 11.91
C LEU A 502 32.08 -18.37 12.65
N VAL A 503 31.46 -17.41 11.97
CA VAL A 503 31.11 -16.12 12.56
C VAL A 503 30.04 -16.26 13.65
N ARG A 504 30.22 -15.55 14.76
CA ARG A 504 29.19 -15.33 15.78
C ARG A 504 29.11 -13.83 16.07
N TRP A 505 27.90 -13.29 16.07
CA TRP A 505 27.67 -11.91 16.49
C TRP A 505 27.21 -11.90 17.94
N LYS A 506 28.10 -11.47 18.83
CA LYS A 506 27.84 -11.32 20.25
C LYS A 506 27.81 -9.83 20.60
N LYS A 507 26.61 -9.32 20.87
CA LYS A 507 26.41 -7.92 21.26
C LYS A 507 27.11 -7.60 22.58
N SER A 508 27.36 -6.32 22.81
CA SER A 508 27.98 -5.81 24.04
C SER A 508 27.28 -6.21 25.35
N ASP A 509 25.97 -6.47 25.31
CA ASP A 509 25.17 -6.96 26.45
C ASP A 509 25.28 -8.48 26.68
N GLY A 510 25.98 -9.20 25.82
CA GLY A 510 26.16 -10.64 25.84
C GLY A 510 25.18 -11.43 24.96
N THR A 511 24.21 -10.77 24.32
CA THR A 511 23.22 -11.40 23.44
C THR A 511 23.87 -11.98 22.19
N LEU A 512 23.54 -13.24 21.84
CA LEU A 512 23.99 -13.89 20.61
C LEU A 512 22.92 -13.72 19.52
N VAL A 513 23.29 -13.09 18.40
CA VAL A 513 22.43 -12.98 17.23
C VAL A 513 22.62 -14.21 16.33
N SER A 514 21.52 -14.80 15.88
CA SER A 514 21.55 -16.00 15.03
C SER A 514 22.29 -15.74 13.71
N PRO A 515 23.30 -16.55 13.33
CA PRO A 515 23.99 -16.47 12.04
C PRO A 515 23.04 -16.47 10.85
N ALA A 516 22.06 -17.39 10.83
CA ALA A 516 21.08 -17.46 9.75
C ALA A 516 20.31 -16.15 9.55
N ARG A 517 20.09 -15.37 10.63
CA ARG A 517 19.34 -14.11 10.57
C ARG A 517 20.16 -12.97 9.97
N PHE A 518 21.37 -12.74 10.48
CA PHE A 518 22.16 -11.59 10.04
C PHE A 518 22.94 -11.86 8.74
N ILE A 519 23.31 -13.11 8.44
CA ILE A 519 23.97 -13.46 7.18
C ILE A 519 23.03 -13.18 6.01
N GLU A 520 21.78 -13.69 6.05
CA GLU A 520 20.78 -13.43 5.01
C GLU A 520 20.53 -11.93 4.83
N LEU A 521 20.43 -11.18 5.93
CA LEU A 521 20.25 -9.73 5.90
C LEU A 521 21.44 -9.02 5.25
N PHE A 522 22.66 -9.44 5.57
CA PHE A 522 23.89 -8.85 5.03
C PHE A 522 24.10 -9.21 3.57
N GLU A 523 23.68 -10.38 3.12
CA GLU A 523 23.66 -10.74 1.70
C GLU A 523 22.71 -9.85 0.90
N LYS A 524 21.48 -9.64 1.39
CA LYS A 524 20.47 -8.76 0.74
C LYS A 524 20.93 -7.31 0.61
N ASN A 525 21.75 -6.82 1.54
CA ASN A 525 22.21 -5.42 1.59
C ASN A 525 23.67 -5.24 1.15
N GLY A 526 24.36 -6.31 0.72
CA GLY A 526 25.76 -6.27 0.27
C GLY A 526 26.82 -6.14 1.37
N LEU A 527 26.42 -6.10 2.65
CA LEU A 527 27.33 -6.05 3.81
C LEU A 527 28.10 -7.35 4.03
N ILE A 528 27.66 -8.47 3.42
CA ILE A 528 28.31 -9.77 3.59
C ILE A 528 29.79 -9.72 3.19
N THR A 529 30.12 -8.98 2.13
CA THR A 529 31.50 -8.86 1.65
C THR A 529 32.43 -8.18 2.65
N LYS A 530 31.90 -7.25 3.45
CA LYS A 530 32.63 -6.59 4.54
C LYS A 530 32.82 -7.55 5.72
N LEU A 531 31.80 -8.37 6.01
CA LEU A 531 31.86 -9.37 7.08
C LEU A 531 32.87 -10.47 6.77
N ASP A 532 32.85 -11.03 5.57
CA ASP A 532 33.74 -12.13 5.16
C ASP A 532 35.21 -11.72 5.30
N PHE A 533 35.58 -10.53 4.81
CA PHE A 533 36.94 -10.01 4.98
C PHE A 533 37.29 -9.65 6.42
N TYR A 534 36.33 -9.19 7.23
CA TYR A 534 36.55 -8.93 8.65
C TYR A 534 36.90 -10.23 9.39
N ILE A 535 36.15 -11.31 9.14
CA ILE A 535 36.39 -12.62 9.75
C ILE A 535 37.70 -13.23 9.21
N PHE A 536 37.98 -13.08 7.92
CA PHE A 536 39.23 -13.54 7.34
C PHE A 536 40.46 -12.84 7.95
N ASP A 537 40.40 -11.53 8.20
CA ASP A 537 41.44 -10.78 8.91
C ASP A 537 41.61 -11.30 10.36
N GLU A 538 40.50 -11.58 11.06
CA GLU A 538 40.52 -12.14 12.42
C GLU A 538 41.18 -13.53 12.47
N VAL A 539 40.86 -14.40 11.50
CA VAL A 539 41.45 -15.74 11.37
C VAL A 539 42.95 -15.65 11.08
N CYS A 540 43.36 -14.80 10.15
CA CYS A 540 44.79 -14.62 9.83
C CYS A 540 45.57 -14.10 11.04
N ARG A 541 45.02 -13.11 11.75
CA ARG A 541 45.59 -12.59 13.00
C ARG A 541 45.73 -13.67 14.07
N THR A 542 44.72 -14.54 14.20
CA THR A 542 44.72 -15.62 15.19
C THR A 542 45.76 -16.68 14.86
N LEU A 543 45.86 -17.09 13.58
CA LEU A 543 46.88 -18.02 13.11
C LEU A 543 48.29 -17.47 13.33
N SER A 544 48.55 -16.20 12.98
CA SER A 544 49.85 -15.55 13.22
C SER A 544 50.22 -15.59 14.71
N ALA A 545 49.31 -15.18 15.59
CA ALA A 545 49.56 -15.18 17.04
C ALA A 545 49.82 -16.60 17.60
N GLN A 546 49.16 -17.62 17.06
CA GLN A 546 49.40 -19.02 17.44
C GLN A 546 50.76 -19.51 16.97
N ILE A 547 51.15 -19.18 15.73
CA ILE A 547 52.44 -19.55 15.14
C ILE A 547 53.59 -18.87 15.90
N GLU A 548 53.47 -17.58 16.21
CA GLU A 548 54.45 -16.82 17.01
C GLU A 548 54.67 -17.42 18.40
N ARG A 549 53.62 -18.02 18.99
CA ARG A 549 53.67 -18.71 20.27
C ARG A 549 54.18 -20.16 20.18
N GLY A 550 54.51 -20.64 18.98
CA GLY A 550 54.98 -22.01 18.75
C GLY A 550 53.89 -23.08 18.88
N ILE A 551 52.62 -22.69 18.80
CA ILE A 551 51.50 -23.64 18.81
C ILE A 551 51.44 -24.33 17.44
N LYS A 552 51.32 -25.66 17.43
CA LYS A 552 51.15 -26.41 16.20
C LYS A 552 49.74 -26.16 15.64
N VAL A 553 49.68 -25.32 14.61
CA VAL A 553 48.43 -24.98 13.94
C VAL A 553 48.02 -26.04 12.91
N VAL A 554 46.73 -26.07 12.59
CA VAL A 554 46.14 -26.82 11.48
C VAL A 554 45.51 -25.83 10.50
N PRO A 555 45.24 -26.23 9.25
CA PRO A 555 44.57 -25.35 8.32
C PRO A 555 43.18 -24.94 8.80
N VAL A 556 42.81 -23.68 8.52
CA VAL A 556 41.51 -23.11 8.87
C VAL A 556 40.79 -22.72 7.59
N SER A 557 39.56 -23.20 7.48
CA SER A 557 38.67 -22.89 6.36
C SER A 557 37.78 -21.70 6.71
N VAL A 558 37.55 -20.81 5.75
CA VAL A 558 36.79 -19.57 5.92
C VAL A 558 35.78 -19.43 4.78
N ASN A 559 34.52 -19.20 5.15
CA ASN A 559 33.43 -18.99 4.21
C ASN A 559 33.53 -17.64 3.50
N PHE A 560 33.36 -17.66 2.19
CA PHE A 560 33.19 -16.45 1.38
C PHE A 560 31.90 -16.55 0.57
N SER A 561 31.08 -15.51 0.65
CA SER A 561 29.85 -15.41 -0.13
C SER A 561 30.15 -15.32 -1.63
N ARG A 562 29.24 -15.86 -2.44
CA ARG A 562 29.26 -15.73 -3.91
C ARG A 562 29.37 -14.29 -4.41
N ALA A 563 28.99 -13.30 -3.59
CA ALA A 563 29.12 -11.88 -3.92
C ALA A 563 30.57 -11.47 -4.26
N HIS A 564 31.57 -12.15 -3.70
CA HIS A 564 32.99 -11.89 -3.99
C HIS A 564 33.41 -12.28 -5.40
N LEU A 565 32.70 -13.20 -6.05
CA LEU A 565 33.04 -13.65 -7.41
C LEU A 565 32.79 -12.59 -8.49
N PHE A 566 32.01 -11.57 -8.16
CA PHE A 566 31.79 -10.41 -9.04
C PHE A 566 32.86 -9.32 -8.87
N ASP A 567 33.79 -9.48 -7.92
CA ASP A 567 34.91 -8.57 -7.69
C ASP A 567 36.22 -9.18 -8.23
N PRO A 568 36.75 -8.68 -9.37
CA PRO A 568 37.99 -9.18 -9.94
C PRO A 568 39.22 -9.05 -9.02
N LEU A 569 39.15 -8.19 -8.00
CA LEU A 569 40.22 -7.95 -7.03
C LEU A 569 40.11 -8.84 -5.78
N PHE A 570 39.13 -9.73 -5.71
CA PHE A 570 38.93 -10.60 -4.55
C PHE A 570 40.18 -11.42 -4.17
N PRO A 571 40.84 -12.15 -5.09
CA PRO A 571 42.06 -12.90 -4.75
C PRO A 571 43.20 -12.01 -4.24
N ASP A 572 43.36 -10.81 -4.82
CA ASP A 572 44.42 -9.87 -4.45
C ASP A 572 44.19 -9.30 -3.04
N LYS A 573 42.93 -9.03 -2.66
CA LYS A 573 42.56 -8.59 -1.31
C LYS A 573 42.83 -9.69 -0.27
N ALA A 574 42.48 -10.94 -0.58
CA ALA A 574 42.76 -12.08 0.29
C ALA A 574 44.27 -12.27 0.48
N LEU A 575 45.06 -12.17 -0.60
CA LEU A 575 46.52 -12.21 -0.52
C LEU A 575 47.08 -11.12 0.39
N ALA A 576 46.63 -9.87 0.22
CA ALA A 576 47.11 -8.74 1.03
C ALA A 576 46.89 -8.95 2.54
N ILE A 577 45.78 -9.57 2.94
CA ILE A 577 45.50 -9.89 4.35
C ILE A 577 46.39 -11.04 4.84
N ARG A 578 46.60 -12.09 4.03
CA ARG A 578 47.51 -13.19 4.38
C ARG A 578 48.94 -12.69 4.59
N GLU A 579 49.42 -11.82 3.69
CA GLU A 579 50.76 -11.23 3.74
C GLU A 579 50.92 -10.24 4.91
N LYS A 580 49.88 -9.47 5.24
CA LYS A 580 49.86 -8.56 6.40
C LYS A 580 50.21 -9.26 7.72
N TYR A 581 49.81 -10.53 7.86
CA TYR A 581 50.05 -11.34 9.05
C TYR A 581 51.06 -12.48 8.83
N ASP A 582 51.79 -12.48 7.72
CA ASP A 582 52.80 -13.50 7.35
C ASP A 582 52.31 -14.95 7.54
N VAL A 583 51.05 -15.23 7.21
CA VAL A 583 50.48 -16.57 7.38
C VAL A 583 50.99 -17.50 6.26
N PRO A 584 51.64 -18.63 6.60
CA PRO A 584 52.15 -19.59 5.61
C PRO A 584 51.09 -20.09 4.64
N SER A 585 51.49 -20.32 3.39
CA SER A 585 50.64 -20.94 2.36
C SER A 585 50.14 -22.32 2.80
N GLY A 586 48.92 -22.67 2.40
CA GLY A 586 48.28 -23.94 2.76
C GLY A 586 47.67 -24.00 4.17
N LEU A 587 47.73 -22.93 4.97
CA LEU A 587 47.01 -22.86 6.25
C LEU A 587 45.62 -22.23 6.15
N LEU A 588 45.30 -21.61 5.02
CA LEU A 588 44.00 -20.96 4.76
C LEU A 588 43.31 -21.66 3.59
N GLU A 589 42.06 -22.02 3.82
CA GLU A 589 41.18 -22.65 2.83
C GLU A 589 39.92 -21.79 2.65
N ILE A 590 39.59 -21.45 1.41
CA ILE A 590 38.44 -20.60 1.08
C ILE A 590 37.29 -21.52 0.71
N GLU A 591 36.20 -21.43 1.46
CA GLU A 591 34.97 -22.19 1.20
C GLU A 591 34.01 -21.33 0.37
N LEU A 592 33.55 -21.87 -0.76
CA LEU A 592 32.58 -21.24 -1.64
C LEU A 592 31.38 -22.16 -1.79
N THR A 593 30.16 -21.62 -1.64
CA THR A 593 28.93 -22.42 -1.80
C THR A 593 28.78 -22.99 -3.21
N GLU A 594 28.17 -24.16 -3.37
CA GLU A 594 27.89 -24.79 -4.68
C GLU A 594 27.24 -23.83 -5.69
N SER A 595 26.26 -23.03 -5.25
CA SER A 595 25.53 -22.09 -6.12
C SER A 595 26.44 -21.03 -6.78
N ALA A 596 27.57 -20.72 -6.13
CA ALA A 596 28.57 -19.79 -6.64
C ALA A 596 29.20 -20.31 -7.95
N PHE A 597 29.18 -21.62 -8.17
CA PHE A 597 29.79 -22.29 -9.31
C PHE A 597 28.86 -22.54 -10.51
N THR A 598 27.68 -21.91 -10.52
CA THR A 598 26.73 -21.93 -11.65
C THR A 598 26.85 -20.70 -12.57
N LEU A 599 27.67 -19.71 -12.19
CA LEU A 599 27.96 -18.49 -12.96
C LEU A 599 28.85 -18.78 -14.18
N GLU A 600 28.97 -17.83 -15.11
CA GLU A 600 29.81 -17.95 -16.32
C GLU A 600 31.19 -18.54 -15.98
N ALA A 601 31.45 -19.77 -16.45
CA ALA A 601 32.55 -20.63 -16.02
C ALA A 601 33.95 -19.98 -16.13
N GLY A 602 34.13 -18.94 -16.95
CA GLY A 602 35.40 -18.24 -17.12
C GLY A 602 35.87 -17.47 -15.87
N THR A 603 35.06 -16.55 -15.35
CA THR A 603 35.47 -15.62 -14.28
C THR A 603 35.80 -16.33 -12.97
N LEU A 604 35.05 -17.39 -12.65
CA LEU A 604 35.26 -18.18 -11.44
C LEU A 604 36.52 -19.05 -11.53
N THR A 605 36.75 -19.67 -12.69
CA THR A 605 37.95 -20.48 -12.92
C THR A 605 39.22 -19.64 -12.79
N ASP A 606 39.19 -18.39 -13.27
CA ASP A 606 40.31 -17.45 -13.14
C ASP A 606 40.54 -17.04 -11.68
N ALA A 607 39.48 -16.74 -10.92
CA ALA A 607 39.59 -16.38 -9.50
C ALA A 607 40.17 -17.54 -8.67
N VAL A 608 39.65 -18.76 -8.86
CA VAL A 608 40.14 -19.98 -8.18
C VAL A 608 41.59 -20.27 -8.56
N SER A 609 41.94 -20.14 -9.83
CA SER A 609 43.33 -20.33 -10.29
C SER A 609 44.29 -19.34 -9.60
N LYS A 610 43.94 -18.07 -9.53
CA LYS A 610 44.73 -17.06 -8.80
C LYS A 610 44.85 -17.36 -7.31
N LEU A 611 43.79 -17.83 -6.66
CA LEU A 611 43.84 -18.21 -5.24
C LEU A 611 44.85 -19.34 -5.01
N HIS A 612 44.88 -20.35 -5.88
CA HIS A 612 45.90 -21.40 -5.81
C HIS A 612 47.32 -20.88 -6.07
N GLU A 613 47.52 -19.97 -7.04
CA GLU A 613 48.81 -19.32 -7.26
C GLU A 613 49.31 -18.57 -6.01
N TYR A 614 48.38 -18.01 -5.23
CA TYR A 614 48.64 -17.32 -3.97
C TYR A 614 48.79 -18.26 -2.76
N GLY A 615 48.64 -19.58 -2.98
CA GLY A 615 48.84 -20.62 -1.97
C GLY A 615 47.65 -20.80 -1.02
N PHE A 616 46.45 -20.34 -1.40
CA PHE A 616 45.20 -20.72 -0.74
C PHE A 616 44.74 -22.08 -1.25
N ARG A 617 44.03 -22.82 -0.39
CA ARG A 617 43.18 -23.93 -0.85
C ARG A 617 41.77 -23.46 -1.11
N VAL A 618 41.03 -24.16 -1.96
CA VAL A 618 39.62 -23.86 -2.26
C VAL A 618 38.76 -25.10 -2.01
N ALA A 619 37.70 -24.94 -1.21
CA ALA A 619 36.72 -25.98 -0.97
C ALA A 619 35.35 -25.59 -1.56
N ILE A 620 34.64 -26.60 -2.06
CA ILE A 620 33.23 -26.48 -2.48
C ILE A 620 32.36 -26.82 -1.28
N ASP A 621 31.54 -25.87 -0.85
CA ASP A 621 30.65 -26.00 0.30
C ASP A 621 29.20 -26.30 -0.08
N ASP A 622 28.43 -26.85 0.87
CA ASP A 622 27.00 -27.18 0.74
C ASP A 622 26.66 -28.09 -0.46
N PHE A 623 27.58 -28.97 -0.86
CA PHE A 623 27.39 -29.80 -2.05
C PHE A 623 26.16 -30.70 -1.94
N GLY A 624 25.22 -30.48 -2.84
CA GLY A 624 24.01 -31.27 -3.05
C GLY A 624 22.75 -30.79 -2.29
N SER A 625 22.80 -29.56 -1.76
CA SER A 625 21.65 -28.85 -1.20
C SER A 625 20.73 -28.20 -2.26
N GLY A 626 21.17 -28.11 -3.53
CA GLY A 626 20.45 -27.47 -4.65
C GLY A 626 20.39 -28.30 -5.94
N ASP A 627 20.09 -27.65 -7.08
CA ASP A 627 20.09 -28.27 -8.42
C ASP A 627 21.54 -28.59 -8.86
N SER A 628 22.07 -29.70 -8.36
CA SER A 628 23.47 -30.06 -8.58
C SER A 628 23.78 -30.37 -10.04
N SER A 629 24.74 -29.61 -10.57
CA SER A 629 25.36 -29.86 -11.86
C SER A 629 26.70 -30.56 -11.60
N LEU A 630 26.73 -31.89 -11.75
CA LEU A 630 28.00 -32.66 -11.80
C LEU A 630 28.97 -32.10 -12.85
N GLY A 631 28.47 -31.34 -13.83
CA GLY A 631 29.27 -30.61 -14.81
C GLY A 631 30.17 -29.54 -14.18
N THR A 632 29.78 -28.97 -13.05
CA THR A 632 30.54 -27.93 -12.35
C THR A 632 31.81 -28.49 -11.68
N LEU A 633 31.73 -29.69 -11.09
CA LEU A 633 32.89 -30.40 -10.52
C LEU A 633 33.97 -30.73 -11.57
N LYS A 634 33.60 -30.78 -12.86
CA LYS A 634 34.52 -31.13 -13.94
C LYS A 634 35.50 -30.00 -14.28
N ASP A 635 35.05 -28.75 -14.23
CA ASP A 635 35.80 -27.62 -14.77
C ASP A 635 36.55 -26.83 -13.68
N ILE A 636 36.12 -26.91 -12.42
CA ILE A 636 36.76 -26.23 -11.28
C ILE A 636 37.73 -27.16 -10.55
N LYS A 637 38.97 -26.68 -10.35
CA LYS A 637 40.02 -27.39 -9.61
C LYS A 637 39.92 -27.20 -8.10
N ALA A 638 38.83 -27.61 -7.47
CA ALA A 638 38.74 -27.54 -6.00
C ALA A 638 39.70 -28.53 -5.32
N ASP A 639 40.14 -28.22 -4.10
CA ASP A 639 40.99 -29.09 -3.27
C ASP A 639 40.19 -29.97 -2.32
N THR A 640 38.95 -29.59 -1.99
CA THR A 640 38.11 -30.32 -1.04
C THR A 640 36.64 -30.15 -1.38
N LEU A 641 35.86 -31.21 -1.19
CA LEU A 641 34.40 -31.20 -1.29
C LEU A 641 33.80 -31.31 0.11
N LYS A 642 32.93 -30.39 0.49
CA LYS A 642 32.17 -30.47 1.75
C LYS A 642 30.75 -30.95 1.44
N MET A 643 30.37 -32.06 2.06
CA MET A 643 29.09 -32.72 1.84
C MET A 643 28.15 -32.45 3.01
N ASP A 644 27.01 -31.81 2.75
CA ASP A 644 26.00 -31.47 3.75
C ASP A 644 25.27 -32.74 4.26
N MET A 645 24.98 -32.74 5.57
CA MET A 645 24.25 -33.80 6.25
C MET A 645 22.75 -33.86 5.92
N ARG A 646 22.19 -32.89 5.19
CA ARG A 646 20.84 -33.01 4.58
C ARG A 646 20.72 -34.28 3.73
N PHE A 647 21.82 -34.76 3.15
CA PHE A 647 21.87 -36.08 2.48
C PHE A 647 21.63 -37.28 3.37
N MET A 648 21.69 -37.10 4.69
CA MET A 648 21.57 -38.14 5.71
C MET A 648 20.31 -37.95 6.56
N GLU A 649 19.40 -37.03 6.18
CA GLU A 649 18.06 -36.97 6.75
C GLU A 649 17.32 -38.30 6.49
N GLY A 650 16.78 -38.90 7.55
CA GLY A 650 16.17 -40.22 7.47
C GLY A 650 17.18 -41.36 7.23
N PHE A 651 18.44 -41.18 7.64
CA PHE A 651 19.49 -42.20 7.49
C PHE A 651 19.12 -43.54 8.14
N GLU A 652 19.03 -44.57 7.29
CA GLU A 652 19.02 -45.98 7.67
C GLU A 652 20.16 -46.70 6.95
N LYS A 653 20.96 -47.48 7.69
CA LYS A 653 22.08 -48.25 7.12
C LYS A 653 21.56 -49.27 6.11
N GLY A 654 21.93 -49.11 4.83
CA GLY A 654 21.47 -49.97 3.73
C GLY A 654 20.19 -49.50 3.03
N GLY A 655 19.60 -48.39 3.48
CA GLY A 655 18.51 -47.71 2.78
C GLY A 655 18.99 -46.88 1.59
N ARG A 656 18.04 -46.32 0.83
CA ARG A 656 18.31 -45.46 -0.34
C ARG A 656 19.28 -44.32 -0.03
N VAL A 657 19.14 -43.71 1.14
CA VAL A 657 19.98 -42.61 1.65
C VAL A 657 21.45 -43.03 1.72
N GLY A 658 21.75 -44.16 2.37
CA GLY A 658 23.11 -44.69 2.46
C GLY A 658 23.74 -45.01 1.09
N THR A 659 22.94 -45.50 0.13
CA THR A 659 23.42 -45.76 -1.24
C THR A 659 23.81 -44.48 -1.98
N ILE A 660 23.04 -43.38 -1.79
CA ILE A 660 23.35 -42.08 -2.40
C ILE A 660 24.67 -41.54 -1.84
N VAL A 661 24.80 -41.50 -0.52
CA VAL A 661 26.04 -41.03 0.14
C VAL A 661 27.24 -41.87 -0.27
N THR A 662 27.07 -43.20 -0.37
CA THR A 662 28.12 -44.10 -0.86
C THR A 662 28.55 -43.77 -2.29
N SER A 663 27.60 -43.48 -3.16
CA SER A 663 27.88 -43.13 -4.55
C SER A 663 28.62 -41.80 -4.69
N VAL A 664 28.21 -40.78 -3.92
CA VAL A 664 28.86 -39.45 -3.92
C VAL A 664 30.29 -39.55 -3.41
N LEU A 665 30.52 -40.20 -2.26
CA LEU A 665 31.86 -40.38 -1.69
C LEU A 665 32.79 -41.15 -2.64
N ARG A 666 32.28 -42.20 -3.30
CA ARG A 666 33.06 -42.96 -4.30
C ARG A 666 33.40 -42.12 -5.53
N MET A 667 32.45 -41.34 -6.02
CA MET A 667 32.66 -40.46 -7.17
C MET A 667 33.71 -39.39 -6.86
N ALA A 668 33.60 -38.69 -5.72
CA ALA A 668 34.58 -37.68 -5.32
C ALA A 668 35.99 -38.28 -5.21
N ARG A 669 36.09 -39.51 -4.67
CA ARG A 669 37.34 -40.26 -4.64
C ARG A 669 37.90 -40.57 -6.03
N TRP A 670 37.06 -40.92 -7.01
CA TRP A 670 37.49 -41.10 -8.41
C TRP A 670 37.94 -39.80 -9.08
N LEU A 671 37.46 -38.65 -8.58
CA LEU A 671 37.92 -37.33 -9.01
C LEU A 671 39.17 -36.86 -8.23
N ALA A 672 39.74 -37.71 -7.37
CA ALA A 672 40.84 -37.37 -6.46
C ALA A 672 40.54 -36.15 -5.59
N LEU A 673 39.26 -35.95 -5.23
CA LEU A 673 38.77 -34.83 -4.44
C LEU A 673 38.44 -35.31 -3.02
N PRO A 674 39.25 -34.94 -2.00
CA PRO A 674 38.97 -35.25 -0.60
C PRO A 674 37.59 -34.76 -0.16
N VAL A 675 36.87 -35.58 0.60
CA VAL A 675 35.53 -35.22 1.10
C VAL A 675 35.52 -35.02 2.61
N VAL A 676 35.04 -33.84 3.02
CA VAL A 676 34.65 -33.55 4.40
C VAL A 676 33.14 -33.73 4.50
N VAL A 677 32.68 -34.64 5.36
CA VAL A 677 31.23 -34.78 5.62
C VAL A 677 30.85 -33.94 6.84
N GLU A 678 29.91 -33.04 6.63
CA GLU A 678 29.47 -32.06 7.62
C GLU A 678 28.28 -32.54 8.42
N GLY A 679 27.93 -31.81 9.48
CA GLY A 679 26.73 -32.04 10.28
C GLY A 679 26.62 -33.42 10.95
N VAL A 680 27.70 -34.19 11.08
CA VAL A 680 27.65 -35.53 11.70
C VAL A 680 27.40 -35.42 13.20
N GLU A 681 26.26 -35.94 13.66
CA GLU A 681 25.82 -35.81 15.06
C GLU A 681 25.95 -37.10 15.85
N THR A 682 25.81 -38.26 15.20
CA THR A 682 25.80 -39.57 15.88
C THR A 682 26.99 -40.44 15.54
N LYS A 683 27.29 -41.38 16.44
CA LYS A 683 28.36 -42.36 16.24
C LYS A 683 28.07 -43.26 15.04
N GLU A 684 26.81 -43.65 14.86
CA GLU A 684 26.37 -44.52 13.78
C GLU A 684 26.61 -43.88 12.41
N GLN A 685 26.37 -42.57 12.28
CA GLN A 685 26.68 -41.79 11.08
C GLN A 685 28.19 -41.73 10.83
N ALA A 686 28.98 -41.43 11.88
CA ALA A 686 30.44 -41.37 11.78
C ALA A 686 31.05 -42.71 11.36
N ASP A 687 30.61 -43.81 11.96
CA ASP A 687 31.06 -45.17 11.64
C ASP A 687 30.67 -45.57 10.22
N PHE A 688 29.50 -45.15 9.73
CA PHE A 688 29.10 -45.35 8.34
C PHE A 688 30.00 -44.58 7.36
N ILE A 689 30.23 -43.29 7.57
CA ILE A 689 31.10 -42.47 6.71
C ILE A 689 32.53 -43.03 6.66
N LYS A 690 33.05 -43.48 7.82
CA LYS A 690 34.34 -44.18 7.92
C LYS A 690 34.37 -45.49 7.12
N SER A 691 33.27 -46.25 7.12
CA SER A 691 33.18 -47.53 6.39
C SER A 691 33.13 -47.34 4.87
N VAL A 692 32.56 -46.22 4.41
CA VAL A 692 32.42 -45.88 2.99
C VAL A 692 33.70 -45.21 2.45
N GLY A 693 34.53 -44.67 3.34
CA GLY A 693 35.82 -44.08 3.01
C GLY A 693 35.77 -42.56 2.79
N GLY A 694 34.94 -41.83 3.53
CA GLY A 694 35.08 -40.37 3.62
C GLY A 694 36.41 -39.99 4.30
N ASP A 695 36.99 -38.84 3.96
CA ASP A 695 38.34 -38.46 4.39
C ASP A 695 38.36 -37.75 5.74
N ALA A 696 37.39 -36.86 5.97
CA ALA A 696 37.24 -36.13 7.22
C ALA A 696 35.76 -35.95 7.61
N ILE A 697 35.53 -35.74 8.90
CA ILE A 697 34.22 -35.52 9.49
C ILE A 697 34.24 -34.21 10.27
N GLN A 698 33.19 -33.42 10.09
CA GLN A 698 32.87 -32.25 10.87
C GLN A 698 31.44 -32.37 11.42
N GLY A 699 31.26 -32.12 12.72
CA GLY A 699 29.93 -32.18 13.32
C GLY A 699 29.93 -32.34 14.83
N TYR A 700 28.73 -32.27 15.42
CA TYR A 700 28.52 -32.29 16.87
C TYR A 700 28.91 -33.61 17.52
N TYR A 701 29.04 -34.70 16.76
CA TYR A 701 29.58 -35.95 17.27
C TYR A 701 30.98 -35.77 17.88
N TYR A 702 31.84 -34.96 17.23
CA TYR A 702 33.18 -34.69 17.73
C TYR A 702 33.23 -33.42 18.60
N SER A 703 32.77 -32.29 18.05
CA SER A 703 32.78 -31.02 18.77
C SER A 703 31.77 -30.05 18.18
N LYS A 704 31.17 -29.25 19.05
CA LYS A 704 30.49 -28.01 18.65
C LYS A 704 31.53 -26.95 18.26
N PRO A 705 31.14 -25.89 17.54
CA PRO A 705 32.00 -24.71 17.32
C PRO A 705 32.49 -24.14 18.66
N LEU A 706 33.79 -23.96 18.78
CA LEU A 706 34.47 -23.54 20.01
C LEU A 706 34.86 -22.06 19.93
N PRO A 707 34.73 -21.27 21.01
CA PRO A 707 35.33 -19.95 21.06
C PRO A 707 36.87 -20.04 20.99
N SER A 708 37.51 -18.96 20.56
CA SER A 708 38.97 -18.91 20.35
C SER A 708 39.81 -19.45 21.52
N CYS A 709 39.40 -19.22 22.77
CA CYS A 709 40.12 -19.72 23.95
C CYS A 709 40.06 -21.25 24.10
N GLU A 710 38.90 -21.86 23.84
CA GLU A 710 38.71 -23.32 23.90
C GLU A 710 39.36 -24.00 22.70
N TRP A 711 39.33 -23.36 21.53
CA TRP A 711 40.06 -23.80 20.35
C TRP A 711 41.57 -23.88 20.61
N GLU A 712 42.15 -22.85 21.22
CA GLU A 712 43.58 -22.86 21.56
C GLU A 712 43.92 -23.96 22.57
N ALA A 713 43.05 -24.18 23.58
CA ALA A 713 43.22 -25.27 24.54
C ALA A 713 43.17 -26.66 23.86
N LEU A 714 42.32 -26.82 22.84
CA LEU A 714 42.26 -28.05 22.05
C LEU A 714 43.56 -28.28 21.27
N LEU A 715 44.13 -27.24 20.65
CA LEU A 715 45.41 -27.33 19.91
C LEU A 715 46.60 -27.70 20.81
N LEU A 716 46.56 -27.28 22.08
CA LEU A 716 47.61 -27.59 23.07
C LEU A 716 47.49 -28.99 23.68
N SER A 717 46.39 -29.70 23.41
CA SER A 717 46.17 -31.05 23.96
C SER A 717 47.04 -32.09 23.23
N PRO A 718 47.60 -33.09 23.93
CA PRO A 718 48.49 -34.08 23.32
C PRO A 718 47.77 -34.91 22.25
N ALA A 719 48.31 -34.92 21.03
CA ALA A 719 47.75 -35.63 19.88
C ALA A 719 47.67 -37.15 20.13
N ARG A 720 46.57 -37.78 19.70
CA ARG A 720 46.48 -39.24 19.60
C ARG A 720 47.53 -39.75 18.60
N ALA A 721 48.29 -40.77 19.00
CA ALA A 721 49.48 -41.23 18.26
C ALA A 721 49.14 -41.81 16.87
N LYS A 722 49.87 -41.34 15.83
CA LYS A 722 49.88 -41.90 14.46
C LYS A 722 50.30 -43.38 14.46
N ARG A 723 49.55 -44.24 13.76
CA ARG A 723 50.02 -45.57 13.31
C ARG A 723 50.56 -45.43 11.89
N GLY A 724 51.84 -45.76 11.69
CA GLY A 724 52.56 -45.55 10.43
C GLY A 724 52.20 -46.55 9.32
N SER A 725 52.27 -46.09 8.08
CA SER A 725 52.22 -46.90 6.85
C SER A 725 53.65 -47.07 6.29
N GLY A 726 54.04 -48.31 6.01
CA GLY A 726 55.31 -48.65 5.36
C GLY A 726 55.13 -48.88 3.86
N ASP A 727 56.14 -48.51 3.08
CA ASP A 727 56.20 -48.66 1.62
C ASP A 727 56.43 -50.12 1.18
N SER A 728 55.61 -50.64 0.25
CA SER A 728 56.10 -51.55 -0.81
C SER A 728 55.07 -51.83 -1.92
N VAL A 729 55.54 -51.68 -3.18
CA VAL A 729 55.10 -52.27 -4.46
C VAL A 729 53.59 -52.50 -4.63
N ALA A 730 52.83 -51.42 -4.80
CA ALA A 730 51.46 -51.42 -5.29
C ALA A 730 51.43 -51.18 -6.81
N PHE A 731 50.49 -51.81 -7.53
CA PHE A 731 50.12 -51.34 -8.88
C PHE A 731 49.65 -49.88 -8.78
N SER A 732 50.07 -49.05 -9.72
CA SER A 732 49.76 -47.62 -9.69
C SER A 732 48.26 -47.38 -9.90
N THR A 733 47.72 -46.32 -9.31
CA THR A 733 46.31 -45.91 -9.48
C THR A 733 45.93 -45.77 -10.96
N GLU A 734 46.87 -45.34 -11.81
CA GLU A 734 46.72 -45.23 -13.27
C GLU A 734 46.39 -46.57 -13.95
N GLU A 735 46.95 -47.69 -13.49
CA GLU A 735 46.72 -49.01 -14.09
C GLU A 735 45.32 -49.55 -13.73
N ILE A 736 44.81 -49.21 -12.54
CA ILE A 736 43.43 -49.52 -12.11
C ILE A 736 42.44 -48.67 -12.90
N ASP A 737 42.76 -47.40 -13.16
CA ASP A 737 41.92 -46.48 -13.93
C ASP A 737 41.76 -46.93 -15.40
N ILE A 738 42.80 -47.54 -16.01
CA ILE A 738 42.70 -48.13 -17.35
C ILE A 738 41.71 -49.30 -17.38
N LEU A 739 41.71 -50.15 -16.35
CA LEU A 739 40.82 -51.30 -16.21
C LEU A 739 39.37 -50.90 -15.87
N MET A 740 39.19 -49.82 -15.10
CA MET A 740 37.89 -49.29 -14.71
C MET A 740 37.27 -48.35 -15.76
N GLY A 741 38.10 -47.66 -16.54
CA GLY A 741 37.69 -46.66 -17.51
C GLY A 741 37.03 -47.21 -18.79
N GLY A 742 36.40 -46.30 -19.54
CA GLY A 742 35.76 -46.58 -20.84
C GLY A 742 36.73 -46.74 -22.01
N ASN A 743 37.97 -47.18 -21.77
CA ASN A 743 38.98 -47.32 -22.82
C ASN A 743 38.50 -48.29 -23.90
N ARG A 744 38.44 -47.81 -25.15
CA ARG A 744 37.90 -48.57 -26.29
C ARG A 744 38.64 -49.89 -26.53
N LEU A 745 39.96 -49.94 -26.31
CA LEU A 745 40.78 -51.16 -26.42
C LEU A 745 40.44 -52.17 -25.33
N VAL A 746 40.29 -51.71 -24.08
CA VAL A 746 39.89 -52.56 -22.94
C VAL A 746 38.46 -53.06 -23.12
N ASN A 747 37.54 -52.22 -23.60
CA ASN A 747 36.17 -52.61 -23.93
C ASN A 747 36.13 -53.67 -25.04
N LEU A 748 36.93 -53.49 -26.10
CA LEU A 748 37.08 -54.47 -27.18
C LEU A 748 37.62 -55.80 -26.63
N LEU A 749 38.68 -55.78 -25.83
CA LEU A 749 39.24 -56.98 -25.19
C LEU A 749 38.18 -57.68 -24.31
N LEU A 750 37.52 -56.96 -23.41
CA LEU A 750 36.49 -57.51 -22.52
C LEU A 750 35.25 -58.03 -23.29
N SER A 751 34.87 -57.41 -24.40
CA SER A 751 33.79 -57.90 -25.27
C SER A 751 34.18 -59.15 -26.07
N SER A 752 35.46 -59.28 -26.42
CA SER A 752 36.00 -60.40 -27.20
C SER A 752 36.34 -61.64 -26.36
N LEU A 753 36.46 -61.50 -25.03
CA LEU A 753 36.74 -62.62 -24.14
C LEU A 753 35.57 -63.61 -24.11
N CYS A 754 35.83 -64.83 -24.55
CA CYS A 754 34.87 -65.94 -24.46
C CYS A 754 34.77 -66.52 -23.04
N SER A 755 35.81 -66.40 -22.23
CA SER A 755 35.78 -66.75 -20.81
C SER A 755 35.07 -65.69 -19.97
N GLY A 756 34.51 -66.13 -18.85
CA GLY A 756 34.00 -65.24 -17.84
C GLY A 756 35.13 -64.45 -17.23
N PHE A 757 34.96 -63.14 -17.13
CA PHE A 757 35.87 -62.25 -16.44
C PHE A 757 35.04 -61.29 -15.60
N GLY A 758 35.40 -61.12 -14.34
CA GLY A 758 34.78 -60.17 -13.45
C GLY A 758 35.82 -59.45 -12.61
N LEU A 759 35.58 -58.15 -12.40
CA LEU A 759 36.32 -57.31 -11.48
C LEU A 759 35.41 -57.04 -10.28
N TYR A 760 35.94 -57.24 -9.08
CA TYR A 760 35.17 -57.21 -7.85
C TYR A 760 35.85 -56.36 -6.80
N GLU A 761 35.04 -55.75 -5.94
CA GLU A 761 35.44 -55.10 -4.72
C GLU A 761 35.11 -56.03 -3.55
N TYR A 762 36.10 -56.33 -2.70
CA TYR A 762 35.91 -57.18 -1.54
C TYR A 762 36.00 -56.36 -0.25
N VAL A 763 34.91 -56.32 0.53
CA VAL A 763 34.82 -55.57 1.79
C VAL A 763 34.02 -56.38 2.81
N ASP A 764 34.60 -56.60 4.00
CA ASP A 764 33.93 -57.25 5.15
C ASP A 764 33.17 -58.54 4.80
N GLY A 765 33.80 -59.44 4.03
CA GLY A 765 33.21 -60.72 3.64
C GLY A 765 32.20 -60.67 2.51
N LYS A 766 31.98 -59.50 1.90
CA LYS A 766 31.09 -59.30 0.73
C LYS A 766 31.89 -59.05 -0.53
N LEU A 767 31.41 -59.60 -1.64
CA LEU A 767 32.04 -59.44 -2.94
C LEU A 767 31.10 -58.68 -3.89
N GLY A 768 31.34 -57.39 -4.05
CA GLY A 768 30.58 -56.51 -4.94
C GLY A 768 31.17 -56.52 -6.36
N MET A 769 30.33 -56.66 -7.39
CA MET A 769 30.81 -56.68 -8.77
C MET A 769 30.98 -55.26 -9.32
N LEU A 770 32.18 -54.92 -9.77
CA LEU A 770 32.51 -53.63 -10.39
C LEU A 770 32.32 -53.68 -11.91
N ARG A 771 32.79 -54.76 -12.55
CA ARG A 771 32.78 -54.89 -14.01
C ARG A 771 32.78 -56.35 -14.44
N ALA A 772 32.23 -56.65 -15.61
CA ALA A 772 32.21 -58.01 -16.16
C ALA A 772 32.40 -58.03 -17.68
N SER A 773 32.95 -59.12 -18.23
CA SER A 773 33.02 -59.38 -19.67
C SER A 773 31.69 -59.86 -20.24
N ASP A 774 31.53 -59.78 -21.57
CA ASP A 774 30.37 -60.40 -22.23
C ASP A 774 30.39 -61.94 -22.11
N GLY A 775 31.57 -62.55 -21.97
CA GLY A 775 31.73 -63.95 -21.60
C GLY A 775 31.15 -64.27 -20.22
N TYR A 776 31.31 -63.38 -19.24
CA TYR A 776 30.74 -63.56 -17.90
C TYR A 776 29.22 -63.59 -17.94
N HIS A 777 28.59 -62.65 -18.64
CA HIS A 777 27.12 -62.63 -18.76
C HIS A 777 26.58 -63.86 -19.52
N ARG A 778 27.32 -64.36 -20.52
CA ARG A 778 26.95 -65.61 -21.21
C ARG A 778 26.99 -66.83 -20.30
N ILE A 779 28.00 -66.94 -19.44
CA ILE A 779 28.15 -68.07 -18.50
C ILE A 779 27.13 -67.95 -17.36
N MET A 780 26.98 -66.75 -16.78
CA MET A 780 26.20 -66.58 -15.55
C MET A 780 24.68 -66.42 -15.76
N GLY A 781 24.23 -66.26 -17.01
CA GLY A 781 22.83 -66.00 -17.34
C GLY A 781 22.35 -64.60 -16.91
N GLY A 782 21.23 -64.14 -17.46
CA GLY A 782 20.66 -62.81 -17.15
C GLY A 782 21.16 -61.67 -18.05
N GLY A 783 20.29 -60.70 -18.33
CA GLY A 783 20.65 -59.49 -19.08
C GLY A 783 21.59 -58.57 -18.26
N LYS A 784 22.37 -57.72 -18.95
CA LYS A 784 23.35 -56.79 -18.34
C LYS A 784 22.79 -55.95 -17.17
N GLU A 785 21.48 -55.72 -17.15
CA GLU A 785 20.78 -54.94 -16.11
C GLU A 785 20.54 -55.69 -14.79
N ARG A 786 20.60 -57.04 -14.75
CA ARG A 786 20.28 -57.83 -13.54
C ARG A 786 21.49 -58.27 -12.71
N SER A 787 22.72 -58.10 -13.20
CA SER A 787 23.88 -58.79 -12.61
C SER A 787 24.65 -58.01 -11.54
N TYR A 788 24.35 -56.73 -11.28
CA TYR A 788 25.01 -55.93 -10.24
C TYR A 788 24.35 -56.16 -8.86
N SER A 789 24.47 -57.38 -8.35
CA SER A 789 24.17 -57.70 -6.94
C SER A 789 25.27 -57.16 -6.03
N ASN A 790 24.89 -56.63 -4.86
CA ASN A 790 25.83 -56.13 -3.84
C ASN A 790 26.69 -57.22 -3.19
N ASP A 791 26.32 -58.50 -3.34
CA ASP A 791 27.14 -59.61 -2.85
C ASP A 791 26.97 -60.85 -3.73
N VAL A 792 28.01 -61.20 -4.48
CA VAL A 792 28.02 -62.36 -5.40
C VAL A 792 28.27 -63.66 -4.64
N ILE A 793 28.81 -63.60 -3.41
CA ILE A 793 29.08 -64.80 -2.59
C ILE A 793 27.78 -65.54 -2.24
N GLN A 794 26.65 -64.84 -2.12
CA GLN A 794 25.36 -65.48 -1.83
C GLN A 794 24.92 -66.48 -2.89
N LYS A 795 25.37 -66.31 -4.14
CA LYS A 795 25.06 -67.23 -5.24
C LYS A 795 25.95 -68.48 -5.23
N VAL A 796 27.03 -68.50 -4.46
CA VAL A 796 27.88 -69.69 -4.25
C VAL A 796 27.13 -70.70 -3.38
N HIS A 797 27.24 -71.98 -3.72
CA HIS A 797 26.64 -73.08 -2.98
C HIS A 797 27.15 -73.10 -1.54
N GLU A 798 26.28 -73.38 -0.57
CA GLU A 798 26.56 -73.19 0.86
C GLU A 798 27.81 -73.93 1.34
N GLU A 799 28.03 -75.16 0.85
CA GLU A 799 29.21 -75.98 1.18
C GLU A 799 30.54 -75.39 0.66
N ASP A 800 30.51 -74.62 -0.42
CA ASP A 800 31.72 -74.12 -1.10
C ASP A 800 32.05 -72.67 -0.69
N ARG A 801 31.15 -71.97 0.02
CA ARG A 801 31.31 -70.54 0.39
C ARG A 801 32.55 -70.28 1.25
N SER A 802 32.79 -71.10 2.26
CA SER A 802 33.93 -70.91 3.18
C SER A 802 35.26 -71.06 2.48
N MET A 803 35.40 -72.08 1.61
CA MET A 803 36.59 -72.28 0.78
C MET A 803 36.76 -71.13 -0.21
N TYR A 804 35.67 -70.69 -0.85
CA TYR A 804 35.70 -69.58 -1.82
C TYR A 804 36.19 -68.26 -1.19
N ILE A 805 35.71 -67.94 0.01
CA ILE A 805 36.17 -66.76 0.78
C ILE A 805 37.65 -66.89 1.13
N GLN A 806 38.10 -68.06 1.61
CA GLN A 806 39.50 -68.29 1.93
C GLN A 806 40.41 -68.08 0.72
N CYS A 807 40.02 -68.58 -0.46
CA CYS A 807 40.79 -68.35 -1.69
C CYS A 807 40.86 -66.87 -2.08
N ILE A 808 39.81 -66.08 -1.81
CA ILE A 808 39.80 -64.63 -2.06
C ILE A 808 40.77 -63.91 -1.10
N GLU A 809 40.67 -64.21 0.20
CA GLU A 809 41.55 -63.64 1.22
C GLU A 809 43.02 -64.02 0.99
N GLU A 810 43.27 -65.26 0.55
CA GLU A 810 44.60 -65.73 0.14
C GLU A 810 45.10 -64.97 -1.09
N ALA A 811 44.27 -64.80 -2.13
CA ALA A 811 44.65 -64.06 -3.33
C ALA A 811 44.95 -62.58 -3.04
N ILE A 812 44.20 -61.95 -2.13
CA ILE A 812 44.43 -60.57 -1.67
C ILE A 812 45.72 -60.49 -0.87
N SER A 813 45.87 -61.31 0.18
CA SER A 813 47.05 -61.26 1.06
C SER A 813 48.35 -61.60 0.32
N THR A 814 48.32 -62.63 -0.53
CA THR A 814 49.52 -63.08 -1.26
C THR A 814 49.76 -62.30 -2.54
N GLY A 815 48.72 -61.73 -3.17
CA GLY A 815 48.82 -61.04 -4.47
C GLY A 815 49.23 -61.97 -5.61
N ARG A 816 49.12 -63.29 -5.39
CA ARG A 816 49.40 -64.31 -6.40
C ARG A 816 48.08 -64.86 -6.94
N PRO A 817 48.05 -65.34 -8.18
CA PRO A 817 46.87 -66.02 -8.70
C PRO A 817 46.56 -67.29 -7.91
N VAL A 818 45.33 -67.43 -7.42
CA VAL A 818 44.81 -68.61 -6.70
C VAL A 818 43.77 -69.29 -7.58
N ASN A 819 43.97 -70.58 -7.88
CA ASN A 819 42.99 -71.38 -8.60
C ASN A 819 41.86 -71.78 -7.66
N VAL A 820 40.61 -71.70 -8.13
CA VAL A 820 39.44 -72.06 -7.35
C VAL A 820 38.46 -72.86 -8.20
N GLU A 821 37.86 -73.88 -7.60
CA GLU A 821 36.76 -74.65 -8.19
C GLU A 821 35.60 -74.66 -7.19
N PHE A 822 34.43 -74.19 -7.61
CA PHE A 822 33.27 -74.05 -6.73
C PHE A 822 31.94 -74.18 -7.48
N ARG A 823 30.88 -74.49 -6.75
CA ARG A 823 29.51 -74.52 -7.26
C ARG A 823 28.81 -73.18 -7.02
N ARG A 824 28.07 -72.68 -8.00
CA ARG A 824 27.19 -71.51 -7.83
C ARG A 824 25.91 -71.61 -8.64
N TYR A 825 24.88 -70.91 -8.20
CA TYR A 825 23.66 -70.72 -8.98
C TYR A 825 23.84 -69.59 -9.99
N ASN A 826 23.36 -69.82 -11.21
CA ASN A 826 23.25 -68.81 -12.25
C ASN A 826 21.99 -67.94 -12.01
N ASP A 827 21.79 -66.87 -12.79
CA ASP A 827 20.66 -65.95 -12.59
C ASP A 827 19.28 -66.60 -12.86
N ASP A 828 19.25 -67.73 -13.56
CA ASP A 828 18.05 -68.54 -13.84
C ASP A 828 17.85 -69.67 -12.81
N GLY A 829 18.67 -69.74 -11.75
CA GLY A 829 18.56 -70.73 -10.67
C GLY A 829 19.16 -72.11 -10.98
N ARG A 830 19.87 -72.28 -12.10
CA ARG A 830 20.62 -73.50 -12.43
C ARG A 830 21.92 -73.55 -11.66
N LEU A 831 22.21 -74.70 -11.03
CA LEU A 831 23.50 -74.97 -10.40
C LEU A 831 24.58 -75.21 -11.47
N MET A 832 25.70 -74.51 -11.35
CA MET A 832 26.85 -74.58 -12.25
C MET A 832 28.12 -74.91 -11.48
N HIS A 833 29.05 -75.58 -12.15
CA HIS A 833 30.39 -75.86 -11.65
C HIS A 833 31.39 -74.94 -12.35
N ILE A 834 32.06 -74.10 -11.56
CA ILE A 834 32.93 -73.04 -12.07
C ILE A 834 34.37 -73.32 -11.67
N GLU A 835 35.27 -73.28 -12.66
CA GLU A 835 36.71 -73.19 -12.48
C GLU A 835 37.15 -71.75 -12.76
N GLY A 836 38.02 -71.22 -11.93
CA GLY A 836 38.49 -69.86 -12.06
C GLY A 836 39.84 -69.59 -11.43
N VAL A 837 40.39 -68.44 -11.77
CA VAL A 837 41.61 -67.92 -11.14
C VAL A 837 41.30 -66.58 -10.51
N ILE A 838 41.64 -66.43 -9.23
CA ILE A 838 41.45 -65.22 -8.44
C ILE A 838 42.79 -64.52 -8.27
N LEU A 839 42.85 -63.21 -8.53
CA LEU A 839 44.02 -62.38 -8.33
C LEU A 839 43.65 -61.10 -7.56
N GLY A 840 44.30 -60.85 -6.42
CA GLY A 840 44.19 -59.56 -5.72
C GLY A 840 45.04 -58.49 -6.40
N ILE A 841 44.43 -57.36 -6.75
CA ILE A 841 45.08 -56.23 -7.45
C ILE A 841 45.69 -55.23 -6.46
N ASN A 842 45.02 -54.96 -5.34
CA ASN A 842 45.48 -54.01 -4.33
C ASN A 842 45.28 -54.59 -2.92
N LYS A 843 46.31 -54.51 -2.07
CA LYS A 843 46.36 -55.13 -0.74
C LYS A 843 46.22 -54.14 0.41
N ASP A 844 46.54 -52.87 0.17
CA ASP A 844 46.65 -51.85 1.22
C ASP A 844 45.42 -50.94 1.29
N THR A 845 44.37 -51.24 0.51
CA THR A 845 43.10 -50.52 0.56
C THR A 845 42.14 -51.23 1.50
N ARG A 846 41.31 -50.45 2.23
CA ARG A 846 40.17 -50.97 3.01
C ARG A 846 39.12 -51.71 2.16
N ALA A 847 39.24 -51.62 0.83
CA ALA A 847 38.43 -52.30 -0.17
C ALA A 847 39.34 -52.86 -1.27
N PRO A 848 39.96 -54.04 -1.07
CA PRO A 848 40.79 -54.69 -2.08
C PRO A 848 39.99 -55.00 -3.34
N ILE A 849 40.57 -54.68 -4.50
CA ILE A 849 40.01 -55.07 -5.80
C ILE A 849 40.56 -56.45 -6.17
N VAL A 850 39.68 -57.32 -6.63
CA VAL A 850 39.99 -58.68 -7.02
C VAL A 850 39.55 -58.90 -8.47
N CYS A 851 40.45 -59.42 -9.29
CA CYS A 851 40.17 -59.87 -10.64
C CYS A 851 39.92 -61.38 -10.63
N MET A 852 38.86 -61.82 -11.31
CA MET A 852 38.55 -63.24 -11.40
C MET A 852 38.22 -63.66 -12.83
N THR A 853 38.78 -64.78 -13.26
CA THR A 853 38.38 -65.46 -14.50
C THR A 853 37.51 -66.67 -14.15
N PHE A 854 36.56 -67.01 -15.03
CA PHE A 854 35.59 -68.08 -14.81
C PHE A 854 35.35 -68.87 -16.10
N GLN A 855 35.22 -70.19 -15.97
CA GLN A 855 34.73 -71.10 -17.00
C GLN A 855 33.79 -72.12 -16.36
N GLU A 856 32.69 -72.47 -17.04
CA GLU A 856 31.82 -73.58 -16.62
C GLU A 856 32.46 -74.89 -17.07
N ILE A 857 32.61 -75.84 -16.14
CA ILE A 857 33.13 -77.18 -16.43
C ILE A 857 31.95 -78.14 -16.64
N THR A 858 32.01 -78.94 -17.70
CA THR A 858 31.01 -79.99 -17.94
C THR A 858 31.35 -81.30 -17.21
N ASP A 859 30.35 -82.15 -16.95
CA ASP A 859 30.57 -83.46 -16.32
C ASP A 859 31.50 -84.38 -17.13
N ALA A 860 31.61 -84.15 -18.46
CA ALA A 860 32.53 -84.86 -19.35
C ALA A 860 34.01 -84.47 -19.09
N ASP A 861 34.29 -83.18 -18.88
CA ASP A 861 35.63 -82.66 -18.58
C ASP A 861 36.15 -83.17 -17.23
N ARG A 862 35.26 -83.25 -16.24
CA ARG A 862 35.57 -83.80 -14.90
C ARG A 862 35.85 -85.30 -14.92
N SER A 863 35.15 -86.04 -15.78
CA SER A 863 35.36 -87.48 -15.96
C SER A 863 36.69 -87.79 -16.65
N GLN A 864 37.08 -86.96 -17.62
CA GLN A 864 38.38 -87.07 -18.30
C GLN A 864 39.57 -86.76 -17.38
N ARG A 865 39.44 -85.76 -16.48
CA ARG A 865 40.47 -85.43 -15.47
C ARG A 865 40.61 -86.48 -14.36
N ARG A 866 39.51 -87.10 -13.91
CA ARG A 866 39.55 -88.25 -12.98
C ARG A 866 40.27 -89.48 -13.56
N THR A 867 40.31 -89.61 -14.89
CA THR A 867 41.01 -90.72 -15.57
C THR A 867 42.52 -90.46 -15.68
N ILE A 868 42.95 -89.19 -15.67
CA ILE A 868 44.37 -88.80 -15.68
C ILE A 868 44.98 -88.94 -14.27
N HIS A 869 44.23 -88.60 -13.21
CA HIS A 869 44.71 -88.68 -11.83
C HIS A 869 44.79 -90.12 -11.26
N TYR A 870 44.30 -91.13 -11.99
CA TYR A 870 44.48 -92.55 -11.66
C TYR A 870 45.66 -93.21 -12.41
N LYS A 871 46.42 -92.43 -13.21
CA LYS A 871 47.60 -92.89 -13.98
C LYS A 871 48.92 -92.19 -13.62
N GLU A 872 48.92 -91.30 -12.63
CA GLU A 872 50.10 -90.83 -11.88
C GLU A 872 50.00 -91.36 -10.44
#